data_AF-A0A7X7LCY2-F1
#
_entry.id   AF-A0A7X7LCY2-F1
#
_cell.length_a   1.000
_cell.length_b   1.000
_cell.length_c   1.000
_cell.angle_alpha   90.00
_cell.angle_beta   90.00
_cell.angle_gamma   90.00
#
_symmetry.space_group_name_H-M   'P 1'
#
loop_
_entity.id
_entity.type
_entity.pdbx_description
1 polymer ?
#
loop_
_entity_poly.entity_id
_entity_poly.type
_entity_poly.pdbx_seq_one_letter_code
_entity_poly.pdbx_strand_id
1 'polypeptide(L)'
;MPARHTTRRATPLARFASLFADPPADYRPMPQWSWNGDMTKQRIREQLRQFAANGCGGLFTHPRPGHITGYLTDRWFALWDYAAREAKRLGMRFHVYDEFMCPGGTAGGTVAATDPTVALHELMLVPLAPGAKHPGNVLLRVRIAGRTPVVVPAEAGEATHAVVCAVPDRRIGGLPVPDLLMPGTAAAFIKTTHERYRASSGRMFGKDVTMMFCDEPMILNSGAGLPFSAYLSKEFHREHGYRLEDAKLFSLCFEQPDSPEVRFDFWRTVNRLFNDNFMKPLHDWCGRNNLLFTGHLMEHEWPSPKSTPDNMSGLRWMHAPGEDLLGFQFIPTALADNGLYLMNLKELSSVTSQLGRKWNMVETCGARGYHTSFSYFKPCEDFTLSFGVNVIDTHLAHESLSGSGKYDWPQTLSDHSPWWQYYRPHADHVARVNAALSQGRECNRTLVLMPTTTAWMHYTGSAFDEPGANVSNRRLELIKRAQIDLVVALYQQQIDFDLGDEFILAEFGSAAKGRLVVGERSYDAVVIPPSMETVNATTLALLDAFARSGGAVYAMRVPERVDARVSDAPCSLAMAAGWRPMADSGSLAAALRAQLPPYVTGPGGAPANPGLVWRRAAGKADVTWFFANPWSGPLDADVRIDGQSALTLDTAAGTISPRGAGRDGGRLALRLTLPPRGHALFLVTDTTAAPVRAQATPALRPVPLAACAAARTKPNMLYIDYCDVEAYGRRLDNVNVTIANKTNWQWQGWSGSPWGKQFRRTVVDAPVDAASEVMVTYRFTVQRLSPSARKSLRACIERPWLYTVELNGRKVAQSTGTRWFDEHMRSFPIGPLAREGANVLRLTARPFRTLCEIMPVYVCGDFSLEAAAAGFEITGATSVTLGDWTRQGMPFYHDRVRYAFEFQLDAPAQSLRARLPGWEGSVAVVNLDNREIGQVMHPPFELAVAGPVRRGRHVLAVDVIGNVKNMMGSHFSQALPLVWSYECAPAAQPAGSAYQFHPTGLMAAPELFACD
;
A
#
# COMPACT_ATOMS: atom_id res chain seq x y z
N MET A 1 -32.91 26.80 44.44
CA MET A 1 -33.15 25.80 43.36
C MET A 1 -32.38 26.24 42.13
N PRO A 2 -31.41 25.48 41.61
CA PRO A 2 -30.75 25.83 40.35
C PRO A 2 -31.61 25.36 39.17
N ALA A 3 -31.78 26.24 38.19
CA ALA A 3 -32.55 26.02 36.98
C ALA A 3 -31.96 24.85 36.18
N ARG A 4 -32.79 23.85 35.91
CA ARG A 4 -32.47 22.74 35.00
C ARG A 4 -32.37 23.28 33.58
N HIS A 5 -31.16 23.51 33.09
CA HIS A 5 -30.90 23.61 31.65
C HIS A 5 -31.20 22.25 31.01
N THR A 6 -32.38 22.11 30.41
CA THR A 6 -32.70 21.01 29.50
C THR A 6 -31.94 21.22 28.20
N THR A 7 -30.79 20.56 28.05
CA THR A 7 -30.12 20.42 26.75
C THR A 7 -31.03 19.59 25.84
N ARG A 8 -31.67 20.22 24.85
CA ARG A 8 -32.40 19.53 23.78
C ARG A 8 -31.42 18.57 23.08
N ARG A 9 -31.64 17.26 23.18
CA ARG A 9 -30.84 16.24 22.48
C ARG A 9 -30.96 16.48 20.97
N ALA A 10 -29.82 16.63 20.28
CA ALA A 10 -29.78 16.73 18.81
C ALA A 10 -30.42 15.49 18.15
N THR A 11 -31.16 15.72 17.06
CA THR A 11 -31.80 14.66 16.25
C THR A 11 -30.75 13.72 15.64
N PRO A 12 -31.10 12.48 15.26
CA PRO A 12 -30.16 11.55 14.62
C PRO A 12 -29.46 12.14 13.39
N LEU A 13 -30.21 12.80 12.49
CA LEU A 13 -29.65 13.45 11.31
C LEU A 13 -28.69 14.60 11.66
N ALA A 14 -28.98 15.39 12.70
CA ALA A 14 -28.07 16.46 13.14
C ALA A 14 -26.75 15.90 13.71
N ARG A 15 -26.78 14.76 14.39
CA ARG A 15 -25.57 14.07 14.86
C ARG A 15 -24.75 13.51 13.70
N PHE A 16 -25.42 12.88 12.73
CA PHE A 16 -24.78 12.40 11.51
C PHE A 16 -24.14 13.55 10.72
N ALA A 17 -24.86 14.67 10.56
CA ALA A 17 -24.34 15.86 9.90
C ALA A 17 -23.08 16.43 10.59
N SER A 18 -23.07 16.46 11.93
CA SER A 18 -21.89 16.89 12.68
C SER A 18 -20.71 15.92 12.51
N LEU A 19 -20.96 14.62 12.52
CA LEU A 19 -19.94 13.60 12.28
C LEU A 19 -19.36 13.69 10.86
N PHE A 20 -20.22 13.90 9.87
CA PHE A 20 -19.84 14.01 8.47
C PHE A 20 -19.09 15.31 8.17
N ALA A 21 -19.44 16.42 8.82
CA ALA A 21 -18.75 17.69 8.61
C ALA A 21 -17.28 17.63 9.07
N ASP A 22 -17.04 17.05 10.26
CA ASP A 22 -15.71 16.91 10.87
C ASP A 22 -15.54 15.52 11.53
N PRO A 23 -15.10 14.51 10.75
CA PRO A 23 -14.86 13.18 11.27
C PRO A 23 -13.74 13.12 12.34
N PRO A 24 -13.93 12.35 13.42
CA PRO A 24 -12.88 12.05 14.39
C PRO A 24 -11.64 11.36 13.79
N ALA A 25 -10.55 11.39 14.55
CA ALA A 25 -9.26 10.79 14.20
C ALA A 25 -9.35 9.34 13.72
N ASP A 26 -10.23 8.52 14.31
CA ASP A 26 -10.34 7.09 13.99
C ASP A 26 -10.82 6.81 12.54
N TYR A 27 -11.39 7.79 11.85
CA TYR A 27 -11.85 7.65 10.45
C TYR A 27 -10.87 8.22 9.43
N ARG A 28 -9.86 8.96 9.88
CA ARG A 28 -8.88 9.65 9.03
C ARG A 28 -7.73 8.72 8.64
N PRO A 29 -7.03 8.96 7.52
CA PRO A 29 -5.85 8.19 7.15
C PRO A 29 -4.80 8.16 8.26
N MET A 30 -4.10 7.03 8.39
CA MET A 30 -3.11 6.76 9.43
C MET A 30 -1.78 6.29 8.83
N PRO A 31 -0.95 7.18 8.27
CA PRO A 31 0.26 6.78 7.56
C PRO A 31 1.26 5.97 8.40
N GLN A 32 1.97 5.05 7.76
CA GLN A 32 3.20 4.48 8.32
C GLN A 32 4.29 5.54 8.42
N TRP A 33 4.69 5.85 9.65
CA TRP A 33 5.72 6.83 9.94
C TRP A 33 7.07 6.16 10.16
N SER A 34 7.91 6.23 9.13
CA SER A 34 9.20 5.58 9.08
C SER A 34 10.25 6.35 9.88
N TRP A 35 10.73 5.77 10.98
CA TRP A 35 11.85 6.28 11.79
C TRP A 35 13.15 5.70 11.26
N ASN A 36 13.60 6.22 10.12
CA ASN A 36 14.69 5.68 9.33
C ASN A 36 16.00 6.49 9.45
N GLY A 37 16.10 7.44 10.38
CA GLY A 37 17.29 8.21 10.68
C GLY A 37 17.58 8.33 12.18
N ASP A 38 18.19 9.45 12.59
CA ASP A 38 18.48 9.78 13.99
C ASP A 38 17.34 10.62 14.60
N MET A 39 16.28 9.95 15.01
CA MET A 39 15.06 10.60 15.46
C MET A 39 15.30 11.47 16.70
N THR A 40 14.70 12.66 16.68
CA THR A 40 14.78 13.65 17.77
C THR A 40 13.39 14.14 18.18
N LYS A 41 13.27 14.63 19.43
CA LYS A 41 12.03 15.27 19.92
C LYS A 41 11.60 16.47 19.07
N GLN A 42 12.55 17.19 18.48
CA GLN A 42 12.26 18.30 17.57
C GLN A 42 11.61 17.77 16.29
N ARG A 43 12.24 16.77 15.63
CA ARG A 43 11.72 16.18 14.40
C ARG A 43 10.34 15.55 14.60
N ILE A 44 10.13 14.84 15.71
CA ILE A 44 8.83 14.31 16.15
C ILE A 44 7.77 15.43 16.19
N ARG A 45 8.07 16.54 16.88
CA ARG A 45 7.14 17.66 17.02
C ARG A 45 6.82 18.31 15.67
N GLU A 46 7.82 18.49 14.82
CA GLU A 46 7.64 19.07 13.48
C GLU A 46 6.72 18.22 12.63
N GLN A 47 6.99 16.92 12.50
CA GLN A 47 6.20 16.04 11.64
C GLN A 47 4.80 15.79 12.19
N LEU A 48 4.63 15.57 13.51
CA LEU A 48 3.30 15.40 14.11
C LEU A 48 2.39 16.62 13.88
N ARG A 49 2.93 17.84 13.97
CA ARG A 49 2.16 19.05 13.66
C ARG A 49 1.73 19.10 12.19
N GLN A 50 2.59 18.66 11.27
CA GLN A 50 2.26 18.59 9.85
C GLN A 50 1.20 17.52 9.57
N PHE A 51 1.32 16.31 10.13
CA PHE A 51 0.32 15.26 10.01
C PHE A 51 -1.06 15.73 10.50
N ALA A 52 -1.12 16.36 11.67
CA ALA A 52 -2.36 16.92 12.21
C ALA A 52 -2.93 18.03 11.30
N ALA A 53 -2.09 18.95 10.81
CA ALA A 53 -2.51 20.03 9.91
C ALA A 53 -3.02 19.50 8.56
N ASN A 54 -2.47 18.38 8.09
CA ASN A 54 -2.81 17.73 6.84
C ASN A 54 -3.91 16.66 6.98
N GLY A 55 -4.56 16.58 8.14
CA GLY A 55 -5.78 15.78 8.32
C GLY A 55 -5.55 14.30 8.61
N CYS A 56 -4.32 13.86 8.93
CA CYS A 56 -4.05 12.51 9.39
C CYS A 56 -4.63 12.27 10.80
N GLY A 57 -5.25 11.11 11.01
CA GLY A 57 -5.87 10.73 12.28
C GLY A 57 -4.96 9.98 13.24
N GLY A 58 -3.96 9.29 12.70
CA GLY A 58 -3.07 8.42 13.46
C GLY A 58 -1.81 8.12 12.68
N LEU A 59 -0.93 7.30 13.27
CA LEU A 59 0.34 6.89 12.67
C LEU A 59 0.73 5.50 13.19
N PHE A 60 1.31 4.67 12.32
CA PHE A 60 2.01 3.44 12.72
C PHE A 60 3.53 3.69 12.70
N THR A 61 4.20 3.54 13.84
CA THR A 61 5.62 3.92 13.96
C THR A 61 6.55 2.79 13.55
N HIS A 62 7.23 2.93 12.41
CA HIS A 62 7.93 1.84 11.72
C HIS A 62 9.45 2.13 11.60
N PRO A 63 10.36 1.33 12.18
CA PRO A 63 11.80 1.46 11.93
C PRO A 63 12.21 0.80 10.59
N ARG A 64 13.00 1.52 9.77
CA ARG A 64 13.32 1.17 8.37
C ARG A 64 14.80 1.45 7.98
N PRO A 65 15.32 0.98 6.82
CA PRO A 65 16.70 1.19 6.37
C PRO A 65 17.20 2.63 6.54
N GLY A 66 18.43 2.75 7.05
CA GLY A 66 19.03 4.03 7.48
C GLY A 66 18.89 4.30 8.98
N HIS A 67 18.15 3.46 9.72
CA HIS A 67 17.81 3.66 11.13
C HIS A 67 19.03 3.90 12.04
N ILE A 68 19.12 5.07 12.67
CA ILE A 68 20.20 5.41 13.60
C ILE A 68 19.76 5.27 15.06
N THR A 69 18.49 5.56 15.36
CA THR A 69 17.97 5.71 16.73
C THR A 69 18.24 4.48 17.64
N GLY A 70 18.20 3.27 17.08
CA GLY A 70 18.37 2.00 17.77
C GLY A 70 17.04 1.40 18.22
N TYR A 71 16.49 0.46 17.44
CA TYR A 71 15.21 -0.18 17.71
C TYR A 71 15.21 -0.93 19.05
N LEU A 72 14.12 -0.81 19.81
CA LEU A 72 13.91 -1.40 21.15
C LEU A 72 14.96 -1.02 22.22
N THR A 73 15.76 0.02 21.99
CA THR A 73 16.63 0.62 23.01
C THR A 73 15.84 1.53 23.96
N ASP A 74 16.40 1.90 25.10
CA ASP A 74 15.76 2.87 26.01
C ASP A 74 15.55 4.23 25.34
N ARG A 75 16.45 4.62 24.42
CA ARG A 75 16.30 5.83 23.60
C ARG A 75 15.07 5.74 22.69
N TRP A 76 14.84 4.60 22.04
CA TRP A 76 13.64 4.36 21.23
C TRP A 76 12.37 4.57 22.05
N PHE A 77 12.26 3.92 23.21
CA PHE A 77 11.08 4.04 24.06
C PHE A 77 10.87 5.44 24.64
N ALA A 78 11.95 6.16 24.97
CA ALA A 78 11.85 7.55 25.42
C ALA A 78 11.33 8.50 24.33
N LEU A 79 11.74 8.28 23.07
CA LEU A 79 11.25 9.04 21.93
C LEU A 79 9.81 8.64 21.57
N TRP A 80 9.50 7.34 21.60
CA TRP A 80 8.16 6.82 21.35
C TRP A 80 7.15 7.37 22.35
N ASP A 81 7.47 7.38 23.65
CA ASP A 81 6.62 7.94 24.70
C ASP A 81 6.38 9.46 24.51
N TYR A 82 7.42 10.17 24.09
CA TYR A 82 7.30 11.59 23.75
C TYR A 82 6.38 11.81 22.54
N ALA A 83 6.53 10.99 21.49
CA ALA A 83 5.69 11.04 20.30
C ALA A 83 4.23 10.72 20.63
N ALA A 84 3.96 9.68 21.41
CA ALA A 84 2.60 9.31 21.83
C ALA A 84 1.90 10.46 22.59
N ARG A 85 2.60 11.12 23.50
CA ARG A 85 2.07 12.29 24.24
C ARG A 85 1.82 13.49 23.34
N GLU A 86 2.70 13.74 22.38
CA GLU A 86 2.55 14.84 21.42
C GLU A 86 1.41 14.58 20.42
N ALA A 87 1.27 13.34 19.93
CA ALA A 87 0.16 12.92 19.08
C ALA A 87 -1.18 13.11 19.80
N LYS A 88 -1.27 12.66 21.06
CA LYS A 88 -2.44 12.90 21.92
C LYS A 88 -2.76 14.40 22.05
N ARG A 89 -1.75 15.24 22.29
CA ARG A 89 -1.93 16.70 22.41
C ARG A 89 -2.52 17.31 21.13
N LEU A 90 -2.24 16.71 19.98
CA LEU A 90 -2.74 17.11 18.68
C LEU A 90 -4.06 16.42 18.29
N GLY A 91 -4.63 15.59 19.17
CA GLY A 91 -5.88 14.86 18.89
C GLY A 91 -5.70 13.67 17.93
N MET A 92 -4.48 13.21 17.71
CA MET A 92 -4.16 12.07 16.88
C MET A 92 -4.00 10.79 17.71
N ARG A 93 -4.16 9.64 17.04
CA ARG A 93 -3.76 8.33 17.55
C ARG A 93 -2.29 8.05 17.29
N PHE A 94 -1.73 7.13 18.06
CA PHE A 94 -0.35 6.69 17.87
C PHE A 94 -0.28 5.18 18.08
N HIS A 95 0.08 4.44 17.04
CA HIS A 95 0.01 2.98 17.01
C HIS A 95 1.39 2.36 16.92
N VAL A 96 1.45 1.10 17.35
CA VAL A 96 2.68 0.32 17.34
C VAL A 96 2.75 -0.47 16.05
N TYR A 97 3.91 -0.41 15.40
CA TYR A 97 4.35 -1.39 14.44
C TYR A 97 5.36 -2.29 15.16
N ASP A 98 5.10 -3.59 15.23
CA ASP A 98 5.78 -4.49 16.16
C ASP A 98 7.11 -5.07 15.65
N GLU A 99 7.51 -4.68 14.44
CA GLU A 99 8.66 -5.22 13.72
C GLU A 99 9.66 -4.13 13.29
N PHE A 100 10.89 -4.54 12.96
CA PHE A 100 11.83 -3.76 12.16
C PHE A 100 11.77 -4.26 10.72
N MET A 101 11.21 -3.44 9.83
CA MET A 101 10.79 -3.87 8.49
C MET A 101 9.73 -4.99 8.57
N CYS A 102 9.63 -5.81 7.52
CA CYS A 102 8.91 -7.07 7.50
C CYS A 102 9.91 -8.22 7.24
N PRO A 103 9.55 -9.50 7.47
CA PRO A 103 8.30 -10.02 8.02
C PRO A 103 8.23 -9.97 9.55
N GLY A 104 7.00 -10.01 10.06
CA GLY A 104 6.65 -10.08 11.48
C GLY A 104 7.10 -11.37 12.13
N GLY A 105 7.40 -11.28 13.43
CA GLY A 105 7.89 -12.41 14.24
C GLY A 105 9.41 -12.45 14.43
N THR A 106 10.16 -11.52 13.83
CA THR A 106 11.64 -11.54 13.79
C THR A 106 12.27 -10.56 14.78
N ALA A 107 11.60 -9.44 15.08
CA ALA A 107 12.09 -8.28 15.82
C ALA A 107 13.45 -7.77 15.29
N GLY A 108 13.58 -7.61 13.97
CA GLY A 108 14.81 -7.25 13.27
C GLY A 108 15.93 -8.28 13.46
N GLY A 109 15.56 -9.56 13.62
CA GLY A 109 16.47 -10.68 13.94
C GLY A 109 16.67 -10.94 15.44
N THR A 110 16.11 -10.11 16.33
CA THR A 110 16.34 -10.25 17.78
C THR A 110 15.74 -11.53 18.37
N VAL A 111 14.65 -12.05 17.80
CA VAL A 111 14.03 -13.31 18.24
C VAL A 111 15.02 -14.47 18.08
N ALA A 112 15.53 -14.69 16.87
CA ALA A 112 16.51 -15.73 16.59
C ALA A 112 17.84 -15.53 17.35
N ALA A 113 18.22 -14.28 17.63
CA ALA A 113 19.40 -13.99 18.46
C ALA A 113 19.23 -14.46 19.91
N THR A 114 18.01 -14.38 20.43
CA THR A 114 17.69 -14.67 21.83
C THR A 114 17.36 -16.14 22.03
N ASP A 115 16.69 -16.74 21.06
CA ASP A 115 16.36 -18.17 21.02
C ASP A 115 16.69 -18.76 19.64
N PRO A 116 17.89 -19.33 19.46
CA PRO A 116 18.26 -19.96 18.19
C PRO A 116 17.48 -21.24 17.88
N THR A 117 16.77 -21.81 18.86
CA THR A 117 16.05 -23.10 18.69
C THR A 117 14.79 -22.95 17.85
N VAL A 118 14.29 -21.72 17.70
CA VAL A 118 13.14 -21.41 16.84
C VAL A 118 13.53 -21.14 15.40
N ALA A 119 14.73 -21.47 14.93
CA ALA A 119 15.11 -21.21 13.53
C ALA A 119 14.23 -21.98 12.52
N LEU A 120 13.77 -21.28 11.48
CA LEU A 120 13.03 -21.86 10.36
C LEU A 120 13.89 -22.85 9.59
N HIS A 121 13.33 -24.03 9.36
CA HIS A 121 13.86 -25.05 8.49
C HIS A 121 12.86 -25.34 7.37
N GLU A 122 13.40 -25.59 6.18
CA GLU A 122 12.62 -25.88 4.99
C GLU A 122 13.12 -27.14 4.31
N LEU A 123 12.20 -27.88 3.68
CA LEU A 123 12.53 -28.91 2.71
C LEU A 123 12.95 -28.26 1.41
N MET A 124 14.09 -28.69 0.87
CA MET A 124 14.60 -28.28 -0.42
C MET A 124 15.14 -29.49 -1.18
N LEU A 125 15.05 -29.46 -2.51
CA LEU A 125 15.72 -30.42 -3.38
C LEU A 125 17.13 -29.91 -3.71
N VAL A 126 18.16 -30.70 -3.40
CA VAL A 126 19.55 -30.35 -3.71
C VAL A 126 20.22 -31.42 -4.58
N PRO A 127 21.05 -31.03 -5.57
CA PRO A 127 21.83 -31.99 -6.35
C PRO A 127 22.90 -32.67 -5.48
N LEU A 128 23.07 -33.97 -5.67
CA LEU A 128 24.13 -34.78 -5.05
C LEU A 128 25.32 -34.84 -6.00
N ALA A 129 26.36 -34.03 -5.74
CA ALA A 129 27.62 -34.07 -6.47
C ALA A 129 28.72 -34.74 -5.61
N PRO A 130 29.63 -35.55 -6.20
CA PRO A 130 30.73 -36.17 -5.45
C PRO A 130 31.57 -35.12 -4.70
N GLY A 131 31.68 -35.26 -3.38
CA GLY A 131 32.44 -34.34 -2.52
C GLY A 131 31.73 -33.03 -2.14
N ALA A 132 30.50 -32.80 -2.61
CA ALA A 132 29.73 -31.62 -2.23
C ALA A 132 29.18 -31.75 -0.80
N LYS A 133 29.33 -30.69 0.00
CA LYS A 133 28.60 -30.56 1.28
C LYS A 133 27.18 -30.10 0.97
N HIS A 134 26.20 -30.75 1.59
CA HIS A 134 24.79 -30.34 1.50
C HIS A 134 24.40 -29.53 2.74
N PRO A 135 23.45 -28.59 2.62
CA PRO A 135 23.18 -27.59 3.65
C PRO A 135 22.41 -28.11 4.88
N GLY A 136 22.01 -29.38 4.90
CA GLY A 136 21.25 -29.94 6.01
C GLY A 136 21.06 -31.45 5.97
N ASN A 137 20.08 -31.93 6.74
CA ASN A 137 19.84 -33.35 6.94
C ASN A 137 19.13 -33.94 5.72
N VAL A 138 19.72 -34.98 5.11
CA VAL A 138 19.11 -35.74 4.02
C VAL A 138 17.97 -36.57 4.58
N LEU A 139 16.75 -36.32 4.10
CA LEU A 139 15.54 -37.06 4.50
C LEU A 139 15.12 -38.07 3.44
N LEU A 140 15.35 -37.75 2.17
CA LEU A 140 14.98 -38.61 1.05
C LEU A 140 16.02 -38.49 -0.05
N ARG A 141 16.35 -39.60 -0.69
CA ARG A 141 17.25 -39.66 -1.84
C ARG A 141 16.42 -39.98 -3.08
N VAL A 142 16.67 -39.22 -4.15
CA VAL A 142 15.92 -39.36 -5.40
C VAL A 142 16.83 -39.38 -6.61
N ARG A 143 16.37 -40.10 -7.63
CA ARG A 143 16.97 -40.11 -8.97
C ARG A 143 16.04 -39.36 -9.91
N ILE A 144 16.58 -38.35 -10.59
CA ILE A 144 15.91 -37.65 -11.68
C ILE A 144 16.41 -38.30 -12.98
N ALA A 145 15.52 -38.91 -13.75
CA ALA A 145 15.89 -39.70 -14.92
C ALA A 145 15.04 -39.38 -16.15
N GLY A 146 15.64 -39.57 -17.34
CA GLY A 146 14.95 -39.46 -18.63
C GLY A 146 15.14 -38.12 -19.34
N ARG A 147 14.60 -38.02 -20.57
CA ARG A 147 14.51 -36.77 -21.34
C ARG A 147 13.38 -35.86 -20.85
N THR A 148 12.33 -36.48 -20.32
CA THR A 148 11.33 -35.84 -19.44
C THR A 148 11.69 -36.27 -18.02
N PRO A 149 12.12 -35.36 -17.14
CA PRO A 149 12.67 -35.71 -15.85
C PRO A 149 11.58 -36.33 -14.95
N VAL A 150 11.65 -37.65 -14.72
CA VAL A 150 10.83 -38.33 -13.71
C VAL A 150 11.66 -38.45 -12.44
N VAL A 151 11.08 -38.06 -11.30
CA VAL A 151 11.69 -38.23 -9.98
C VAL A 151 11.23 -39.57 -9.41
N VAL A 152 12.15 -40.39 -8.92
CA VAL A 152 11.85 -41.65 -8.21
C VAL A 152 12.72 -41.79 -6.96
N PRO A 153 12.26 -42.49 -5.91
CA PRO A 153 13.10 -42.84 -4.77
C PRO A 153 14.34 -43.61 -5.23
N ALA A 154 15.49 -43.37 -4.58
CA ALA A 154 16.75 -44.01 -4.96
C ALA A 154 17.64 -44.30 -3.74
N GLU A 155 18.38 -45.40 -3.82
CA GLU A 155 19.46 -45.71 -2.87
C GLU A 155 20.66 -44.79 -3.06
N ALA A 156 21.54 -44.72 -2.06
CA ALA A 156 22.66 -43.76 -2.03
C ALA A 156 23.57 -43.79 -3.28
N GLY A 157 23.80 -44.97 -3.87
CA GLY A 157 24.66 -45.13 -5.06
C GLY A 157 24.03 -44.69 -6.38
N GLU A 158 22.71 -44.49 -6.42
CA GLU A 158 21.94 -44.18 -7.64
C GLU A 158 21.30 -42.79 -7.60
N ALA A 159 21.31 -42.14 -6.43
CA ALA A 159 20.66 -40.87 -6.19
C ALA A 159 21.41 -39.71 -6.86
N THR A 160 20.69 -38.94 -7.67
CA THR A 160 21.19 -37.71 -8.28
C THR A 160 20.92 -36.47 -7.43
N HIS A 161 19.91 -36.54 -6.56
CA HIS A 161 19.43 -35.44 -5.74
C HIS A 161 18.98 -35.96 -4.37
N ALA A 162 18.86 -35.06 -3.41
CA ALA A 162 18.30 -35.33 -2.10
C ALA A 162 17.29 -34.27 -1.69
N VAL A 163 16.21 -34.68 -1.04
CA VAL A 163 15.39 -33.78 -0.24
C VAL A 163 16.10 -33.59 1.09
N VAL A 164 16.48 -32.35 1.37
CA VAL A 164 17.15 -31.97 2.62
C VAL A 164 16.27 -31.04 3.44
N CYS A 165 16.34 -31.19 4.76
CA CYS A 165 15.81 -30.21 5.70
C CYS A 165 16.96 -29.31 6.17
N ALA A 166 16.88 -28.01 5.88
CA ALA A 166 17.95 -27.06 6.17
C ALA A 166 17.42 -25.66 6.47
N VAL A 167 18.24 -24.84 7.13
CA VAL A 167 17.98 -23.40 7.31
C VAL A 167 18.23 -22.70 5.97
N PRO A 168 17.23 -22.03 5.35
CA PRO A 168 17.38 -21.32 4.08
C PRO A 168 18.43 -20.22 4.16
N ASP A 169 19.12 -19.82 3.08
CA ASP A 169 20.23 -18.85 3.14
C ASP A 169 19.82 -17.39 3.47
N ARG A 170 18.56 -17.00 3.24
CA ARG A 170 18.11 -15.63 3.52
C ARG A 170 18.11 -15.36 5.05
N ARG A 171 18.62 -14.19 5.45
CA ARG A 171 18.85 -13.81 6.86
C ARG A 171 18.30 -12.40 7.13
N ILE A 172 17.79 -12.17 8.34
CA ILE A 172 17.38 -10.85 8.84
C ILE A 172 18.36 -10.43 9.93
N GLY A 173 18.98 -9.26 9.78
CA GLY A 173 20.06 -8.84 10.68
C GLY A 173 21.26 -9.81 10.69
N GLY A 174 21.44 -10.62 9.63
CA GLY A 174 22.44 -11.68 9.58
C GLY A 174 22.05 -12.98 10.31
N LEU A 175 20.84 -13.08 10.85
CA LEU A 175 20.35 -14.22 11.62
C LEU A 175 19.24 -14.99 10.86
N PRO A 176 19.04 -16.30 11.16
CA PRO A 176 17.92 -17.07 10.62
C PRO A 176 16.56 -16.44 10.95
N VAL A 177 15.60 -16.61 10.05
CA VAL A 177 14.20 -16.27 10.31
C VAL A 177 13.61 -17.31 11.28
N PRO A 178 12.79 -16.93 12.26
CA PRO A 178 12.18 -17.88 13.15
C PRO A 178 11.01 -18.64 12.49
N ASP A 179 10.81 -19.90 12.89
CA ASP A 179 9.72 -20.78 12.50
C ASP A 179 8.44 -20.39 13.24
N LEU A 180 7.48 -19.80 12.54
CA LEU A 180 6.20 -19.38 13.13
C LEU A 180 5.32 -20.57 13.56
N LEU A 181 5.64 -21.80 13.14
CA LEU A 181 4.92 -23.00 13.52
C LEU A 181 5.37 -23.55 14.88
N MET A 182 6.46 -23.05 15.45
CA MET A 182 6.99 -23.48 16.73
C MET A 182 6.30 -22.76 17.91
N PRO A 183 5.89 -23.46 18.99
CA PRO A 183 5.16 -22.87 20.10
C PRO A 183 5.96 -21.81 20.90
N GLY A 184 7.30 -21.84 20.81
CA GLY A 184 8.17 -20.87 21.48
C GLY A 184 8.29 -19.52 20.75
N THR A 185 7.95 -19.47 19.45
CA THR A 185 8.26 -18.32 18.59
C THR A 185 7.48 -17.09 18.98
N ALA A 186 6.15 -17.18 19.10
CA ALA A 186 5.35 -16.02 19.51
C ALA A 186 5.68 -15.57 20.94
N ALA A 187 5.98 -16.49 21.85
CA ALA A 187 6.40 -16.13 23.20
C ALA A 187 7.71 -15.32 23.20
N ALA A 188 8.70 -15.73 22.40
CA ALA A 188 9.95 -15.01 22.22
C ALA A 188 9.73 -13.63 21.56
N PHE A 189 8.87 -13.56 20.54
CA PHE A 189 8.51 -12.32 19.86
C PHE A 189 7.79 -11.34 20.80
N ILE A 190 6.71 -11.77 21.46
CA ILE A 190 5.96 -10.98 22.45
C ILE A 190 6.87 -10.46 23.56
N LYS A 191 7.75 -11.31 24.10
CA LYS A 191 8.73 -10.90 25.12
C LYS A 191 9.68 -9.81 24.62
N THR A 192 10.10 -9.91 23.35
CA THR A 192 11.06 -8.98 22.73
C THR A 192 10.44 -7.63 22.42
N THR A 193 9.21 -7.61 21.89
CA THR A 193 8.56 -6.40 21.36
C THR A 193 7.41 -5.94 22.27
N HIS A 194 6.36 -6.74 22.34
CA HIS A 194 5.08 -6.39 22.98
C HIS A 194 5.22 -6.06 24.48
N GLU A 195 5.91 -6.91 25.26
CA GLU A 195 6.12 -6.67 26.69
C GLU A 195 6.99 -5.44 26.97
N ARG A 196 7.92 -5.10 26.06
CA ARG A 196 8.71 -3.86 26.17
C ARG A 196 7.84 -2.62 25.95
N TYR A 197 6.94 -2.64 24.95
CA TYR A 197 5.96 -1.58 24.76
C TYR A 197 4.99 -1.47 25.93
N ARG A 198 4.51 -2.59 26.48
CA ARG A 198 3.65 -2.60 27.66
C ARG A 198 4.35 -1.98 28.87
N ALA A 199 5.60 -2.36 29.13
CA ALA A 199 6.39 -1.83 30.24
C ALA A 199 6.62 -0.31 30.11
N SER A 200 6.90 0.19 28.89
CA SER A 200 7.15 1.60 28.64
C SER A 200 5.88 2.46 28.61
N SER A 201 4.81 1.93 28.01
CA SER A 201 3.70 2.72 27.48
C SER A 201 2.31 2.14 27.72
N GLY A 202 2.19 1.02 28.45
CA GLY A 202 0.93 0.30 28.65
C GLY A 202 -0.21 1.12 29.26
N ARG A 203 0.10 2.20 29.99
CA ARG A 203 -0.90 3.14 30.53
C ARG A 203 -1.73 3.88 29.46
N MET A 204 -1.26 3.89 28.22
CA MET A 204 -1.91 4.52 27.06
C MET A 204 -2.73 3.54 26.21
N PHE A 205 -2.61 2.22 26.47
CA PHE A 205 -3.32 1.19 25.71
C PHE A 205 -4.84 1.28 25.91
N GLY A 206 -5.58 1.04 24.83
CA GLY A 206 -7.04 1.16 24.76
C GLY A 206 -7.55 2.61 24.81
N LYS A 207 -6.66 3.61 24.84
CA LYS A 207 -7.00 5.04 24.91
C LYS A 207 -6.39 5.79 23.73
N ASP A 208 -5.11 6.10 23.84
CA ASP A 208 -4.36 6.89 22.84
C ASP A 208 -3.66 5.96 21.83
N VAL A 209 -3.38 4.74 22.27
CA VAL A 209 -2.78 3.65 21.50
C VAL A 209 -3.79 2.51 21.48
N THR A 210 -4.36 2.23 20.31
CA THR A 210 -5.45 1.25 20.18
C THR A 210 -5.10 0.06 19.30
N MET A 211 -4.02 0.13 18.50
CA MET A 211 -3.66 -0.89 17.52
C MET A 211 -2.18 -1.29 17.65
N MET A 212 -1.93 -2.57 17.37
CA MET A 212 -0.62 -3.21 17.23
C MET A 212 -0.59 -3.89 15.87
N PHE A 213 0.27 -3.42 14.98
CA PHE A 213 0.40 -3.86 13.59
C PHE A 213 1.51 -4.90 13.47
N CYS A 214 1.20 -6.06 12.89
CA CYS A 214 2.16 -7.10 12.49
C CYS A 214 2.15 -7.22 10.96
N ASP A 215 3.32 -7.05 10.35
CA ASP A 215 3.47 -7.05 8.89
C ASP A 215 3.86 -8.42 8.36
N GLU A 216 3.16 -8.92 7.34
CA GLU A 216 3.54 -10.10 6.54
C GLU A 216 4.21 -11.25 7.33
N PRO A 217 3.62 -11.84 8.38
CA PRO A 217 4.22 -12.98 9.05
C PRO A 217 4.24 -14.19 8.08
N MET A 218 5.45 -14.64 7.71
CA MET A 218 5.65 -15.69 6.71
C MET A 218 6.13 -17.01 7.32
N ILE A 219 5.58 -18.13 6.83
CA ILE A 219 6.03 -19.49 7.21
C ILE A 219 7.18 -20.02 6.36
N LEU A 220 7.50 -19.36 5.25
CA LEU A 220 8.62 -19.68 4.37
C LEU A 220 9.45 -18.42 4.07
N ASN A 221 10.74 -18.62 3.86
CA ASN A 221 11.71 -17.57 3.58
C ASN A 221 12.48 -17.81 2.27
N SER A 222 12.62 -19.06 1.79
CA SER A 222 13.17 -19.34 0.45
C SER A 222 12.20 -18.99 -0.69
N GLY A 223 10.89 -19.02 -0.40
CA GLY A 223 9.82 -18.87 -1.38
C GLY A 223 9.65 -20.06 -2.34
N ALA A 224 10.40 -21.15 -2.17
CA ALA A 224 10.44 -22.28 -3.09
C ALA A 224 10.27 -23.66 -2.44
N GLY A 225 10.52 -23.79 -1.14
CA GLY A 225 10.47 -25.06 -0.40
C GLY A 225 9.13 -25.38 0.27
N LEU A 226 9.18 -26.21 1.31
CA LEU A 226 8.06 -26.55 2.21
C LEU A 226 8.51 -26.38 3.67
N PRO A 227 7.67 -25.86 4.59
CA PRO A 227 8.08 -25.66 5.98
C PRO A 227 8.24 -27.01 6.65
N PHE A 228 9.29 -27.21 7.45
CA PHE A 228 9.50 -28.52 8.07
C PHE A 228 10.30 -28.46 9.36
N SER A 229 9.82 -29.18 10.38
CA SER A 229 10.53 -29.36 11.63
C SER A 229 10.15 -30.70 12.27
N ALA A 230 10.96 -31.18 13.21
CA ALA A 230 10.62 -32.37 13.98
C ALA A 230 9.31 -32.19 14.78
N TYR A 231 9.01 -30.96 15.18
CA TYR A 231 7.76 -30.62 15.85
C TYR A 231 6.56 -30.72 14.89
N LEU A 232 6.65 -30.12 13.69
CA LEU A 232 5.60 -30.23 12.67
C LEU A 232 5.32 -31.70 12.33
N SER A 233 6.37 -32.51 12.13
CA SER A 233 6.21 -33.92 11.80
C SER A 233 5.54 -34.72 12.92
N LYS A 234 5.90 -34.45 14.18
CA LYS A 234 5.25 -35.07 15.34
C LYS A 234 3.75 -34.72 15.42
N GLU A 235 3.41 -33.46 15.22
CA GLU A 235 2.01 -32.99 15.24
C GLU A 235 1.20 -33.57 14.08
N PHE A 236 1.80 -33.64 12.89
CA PHE A 236 1.22 -34.30 11.73
C PHE A 236 0.90 -35.77 12.04
N HIS A 237 1.85 -36.52 12.62
CA HIS A 237 1.62 -37.91 12.97
C HIS A 237 0.51 -38.08 14.02
N ARG A 238 0.46 -37.18 15.01
CA ARG A 238 -0.58 -37.16 16.03
C ARG A 238 -1.98 -36.96 15.44
N GLU A 239 -2.11 -36.14 14.40
CA GLU A 239 -3.38 -35.80 13.77
C GLU A 239 -3.87 -36.86 12.78
N HIS A 240 -2.98 -37.40 11.96
CA HIS A 240 -3.36 -38.22 10.80
C HIS A 240 -3.02 -39.70 10.95
N GLY A 241 -2.29 -40.09 12.00
CA GLY A 241 -2.01 -41.49 12.34
C GLY A 241 -0.92 -42.16 11.48
N TYR A 242 -0.26 -41.42 10.57
CA TYR A 242 0.88 -41.90 9.79
C TYR A 242 2.04 -40.91 9.83
N ARG A 243 3.27 -41.39 9.56
CA ARG A 243 4.48 -40.57 9.64
C ARG A 243 4.77 -39.93 8.30
N LEU A 244 5.21 -38.68 8.33
CA LEU A 244 5.59 -37.97 7.12
C LEU A 244 6.94 -38.45 6.60
N GLU A 245 7.86 -38.89 7.46
CA GLU A 245 9.24 -39.25 7.08
C GLU A 245 9.39 -40.58 6.32
N ASP A 246 8.30 -41.35 6.15
CA ASP A 246 8.32 -42.60 5.40
C ASP A 246 8.05 -42.34 3.89
N ALA A 247 7.43 -43.28 3.17
CA ALA A 247 7.09 -43.11 1.75
C ALA A 247 6.23 -41.86 1.45
N LYS A 248 5.57 -41.29 2.47
CA LYS A 248 4.69 -40.13 2.34
C LYS A 248 5.45 -38.82 2.12
N LEU A 249 6.72 -38.73 2.52
CA LEU A 249 7.55 -37.55 2.21
C LEU A 249 7.71 -37.38 0.70
N PHE A 250 7.81 -38.50 -0.01
CA PHE A 250 7.87 -38.52 -1.46
C PHE A 250 6.56 -38.00 -2.07
N SER A 251 5.39 -38.45 -1.59
CA SER A 251 4.08 -37.94 -2.06
C SER A 251 3.83 -36.47 -1.72
N LEU A 252 4.42 -35.95 -0.63
CA LEU A 252 4.36 -34.52 -0.31
C LEU A 252 5.13 -33.71 -1.36
N CYS A 253 6.38 -34.10 -1.65
CA CYS A 253 7.30 -33.35 -2.51
C CYS A 253 7.03 -33.53 -4.01
N PHE A 254 6.62 -34.72 -4.43
CA PHE A 254 6.47 -35.10 -5.85
C PHE A 254 5.08 -35.66 -6.12
N GLU A 255 4.60 -35.57 -7.37
CA GLU A 255 3.26 -36.03 -7.75
C GLU A 255 3.16 -37.57 -7.71
N GLN A 256 2.24 -38.08 -6.89
CA GLN A 256 1.87 -39.47 -6.69
C GLN A 256 0.34 -39.59 -6.60
N PRO A 257 -0.26 -40.79 -6.79
CA PRO A 257 -1.70 -40.97 -6.66
C PRO A 257 -2.29 -40.51 -5.31
N ASP A 258 -1.51 -40.63 -4.23
CA ASP A 258 -1.91 -40.23 -2.87
C ASP A 258 -1.43 -38.81 -2.47
N SER A 259 -0.72 -38.10 -3.34
CA SER A 259 -0.24 -36.73 -3.08
C SER A 259 -1.34 -35.75 -2.65
N PRO A 260 -2.53 -35.72 -3.28
CA PRO A 260 -3.58 -34.80 -2.86
C PRO A 260 -3.97 -34.94 -1.39
N GLU A 261 -4.08 -36.18 -0.90
CA GLU A 261 -4.44 -36.48 0.49
C GLU A 261 -3.32 -36.09 1.45
N VAL A 262 -2.08 -36.47 1.12
CA VAL A 262 -0.91 -36.14 1.96
C VAL A 262 -0.68 -34.63 2.06
N ARG A 263 -0.80 -33.90 0.95
CA ARG A 263 -0.63 -32.45 0.92
C ARG A 263 -1.76 -31.73 1.65
N PHE A 264 -3.00 -32.19 1.50
CA PHE A 264 -4.13 -31.64 2.27
C PHE A 264 -3.91 -31.80 3.78
N ASP A 265 -3.58 -33.01 4.24
CA ASP A 265 -3.32 -33.28 5.65
C ASP A 265 -2.12 -32.46 6.17
N PHE A 266 -1.08 -32.29 5.35
CA PHE A 266 0.10 -31.48 5.67
C PHE A 266 -0.27 -30.01 5.86
N TRP A 267 -0.92 -29.39 4.87
CA TRP A 267 -1.30 -27.99 4.94
C TRP A 267 -2.38 -27.71 5.99
N ARG A 268 -3.25 -28.68 6.28
CA ARG A 268 -4.16 -28.61 7.44
C ARG A 268 -3.40 -28.52 8.76
N THR A 269 -2.37 -29.33 8.93
CA THR A 269 -1.49 -29.29 10.11
C THR A 269 -0.74 -27.96 10.19
N VAL A 270 -0.16 -27.51 9.08
CA VAL A 270 0.56 -26.23 9.01
C VAL A 270 -0.34 -25.04 9.32
N ASN A 271 -1.55 -24.97 8.72
CA ASN A 271 -2.53 -23.91 8.98
C ASN A 271 -2.92 -23.88 10.47
N ARG A 272 -3.16 -25.05 11.08
CA ARG A 272 -3.46 -25.13 12.51
C ARG A 272 -2.31 -24.60 13.36
N LEU A 273 -1.08 -25.07 13.10
CA LEU A 273 0.10 -24.66 13.88
C LEU A 273 0.41 -23.18 13.74
N PHE A 274 0.33 -22.62 12.54
CA PHE A 274 0.50 -21.18 12.31
C PHE A 274 -0.49 -20.36 13.14
N ASN A 275 -1.76 -20.76 13.13
CA ASN A 275 -2.79 -20.08 13.89
C ASN A 275 -2.63 -20.25 15.40
N ASP A 276 -2.39 -21.47 15.89
CA ASP A 276 -2.29 -21.79 17.31
C ASP A 276 -1.01 -21.22 17.95
N ASN A 277 0.11 -21.22 17.23
CA ASN A 277 1.42 -20.89 17.78
C ASN A 277 1.87 -19.46 17.45
N PHE A 278 1.23 -18.76 16.52
CA PHE A 278 1.58 -17.38 16.17
C PHE A 278 0.40 -16.41 16.22
N MET A 279 -0.65 -16.62 15.42
CA MET A 279 -1.75 -15.66 15.29
C MET A 279 -2.57 -15.51 16.59
N LYS A 280 -2.99 -16.63 17.19
CA LYS A 280 -3.79 -16.64 18.41
C LYS A 280 -3.03 -16.09 19.62
N PRO A 281 -1.74 -16.40 19.87
CA PRO A 281 -0.98 -15.76 20.94
C PRO A 281 -0.92 -14.23 20.84
N LEU A 282 -0.75 -13.68 19.64
CA LEU A 282 -0.77 -12.24 19.39
C LEU A 282 -2.16 -11.63 19.63
N HIS A 283 -3.21 -12.28 19.13
CA HIS A 283 -4.60 -11.94 19.43
C HIS A 283 -4.82 -11.88 20.95
N ASP A 284 -4.56 -12.97 21.66
CA ASP A 284 -4.85 -13.09 23.08
C ASP A 284 -4.05 -12.08 23.92
N TRP A 285 -2.79 -11.81 23.54
CA TRP A 285 -1.99 -10.79 24.21
C TRP A 285 -2.54 -9.39 23.98
N CYS A 286 -2.90 -9.04 22.74
CA CYS A 286 -3.47 -7.73 22.41
C CYS A 286 -4.80 -7.52 23.15
N GLY A 287 -5.69 -8.52 23.12
CA GLY A 287 -6.99 -8.47 23.80
C GLY A 287 -6.87 -8.23 25.31
N ARG A 288 -5.97 -8.96 25.99
CA ARG A 288 -5.68 -8.77 27.43
C ARG A 288 -5.13 -7.38 27.76
N ASN A 289 -4.54 -6.70 26.78
CA ASN A 289 -3.93 -5.38 26.95
C ASN A 289 -4.80 -4.24 26.39
N ASN A 290 -6.06 -4.51 26.00
CA ASN A 290 -6.98 -3.54 25.39
C ASN A 290 -6.44 -2.93 24.08
N LEU A 291 -5.73 -3.74 23.29
CA LEU A 291 -5.26 -3.40 21.96
C LEU A 291 -5.98 -4.25 20.91
N LEU A 292 -6.18 -3.66 19.74
CA LEU A 292 -6.60 -4.35 18.54
C LEU A 292 -5.35 -4.91 17.86
N PHE A 293 -5.35 -6.21 17.61
CA PHE A 293 -4.37 -6.85 16.75
C PHE A 293 -4.76 -6.56 15.28
N THR A 294 -3.84 -5.97 14.53
CA THR A 294 -4.00 -5.54 13.13
C THR A 294 -2.72 -5.78 12.33
N GLY A 295 -2.70 -5.37 11.07
CA GLY A 295 -1.68 -5.73 10.09
C GLY A 295 -2.31 -6.50 8.94
N HIS A 296 -1.48 -7.21 8.17
CA HIS A 296 -1.94 -8.07 7.08
C HIS A 296 -1.06 -9.30 6.93
N LEU A 297 -1.47 -10.20 6.03
CA LEU A 297 -0.78 -11.45 5.72
C LEU A 297 -0.11 -11.31 4.35
N MET A 298 0.10 -12.42 3.64
CA MET A 298 0.63 -12.42 2.27
C MET A 298 -0.46 -12.80 1.26
N GLU A 299 -1.54 -12.02 1.26
CA GLU A 299 -2.81 -12.35 0.61
C GLU A 299 -2.75 -12.35 -0.92
N HIS A 300 -1.88 -11.51 -1.48
CA HIS A 300 -1.72 -11.35 -2.93
C HIS A 300 -1.02 -12.56 -3.59
N GLU A 301 -0.54 -13.52 -2.80
CA GLU A 301 -0.03 -14.82 -3.27
C GLU A 301 -1.11 -15.91 -3.31
N TRP A 302 -2.35 -15.64 -2.87
CA TRP A 302 -3.45 -16.60 -2.97
C TRP A 302 -3.60 -17.12 -4.43
N PRO A 303 -3.79 -18.44 -4.63
CA PRO A 303 -4.09 -19.48 -3.64
C PRO A 303 -2.88 -20.28 -3.15
N SER A 304 -1.65 -19.78 -3.31
CA SER A 304 -0.45 -20.48 -2.86
C SER A 304 -0.34 -20.47 -1.32
N PRO A 305 -0.24 -21.62 -0.64
CA PRO A 305 -0.13 -21.69 0.82
C PRO A 305 1.28 -21.36 1.36
N LYS A 306 2.24 -21.05 0.46
CA LYS A 306 3.67 -20.98 0.77
C LYS A 306 4.03 -19.95 1.86
N SER A 307 3.40 -18.78 1.86
CA SER A 307 3.70 -17.69 2.79
C SER A 307 2.64 -17.62 3.89
N THR A 308 1.38 -17.73 3.50
CA THR A 308 0.20 -17.83 4.37
C THR A 308 -0.63 -19.03 3.90
N PRO A 309 -0.88 -20.06 4.74
CA PRO A 309 -1.63 -21.24 4.31
C PRO A 309 -3.05 -20.93 3.84
N ASP A 310 -3.71 -20.02 4.56
CA ASP A 310 -5.08 -19.58 4.34
C ASP A 310 -5.27 -18.20 4.98
N ASN A 311 -5.51 -17.20 4.12
CA ASN A 311 -5.63 -15.80 4.53
C ASN A 311 -6.82 -15.59 5.47
N MET A 312 -8.02 -16.02 5.08
CA MET A 312 -9.23 -15.82 5.88
C MET A 312 -9.13 -16.52 7.24
N SER A 313 -8.58 -17.73 7.25
CA SER A 313 -8.27 -18.49 8.46
C SER A 313 -7.33 -17.72 9.40
N GLY A 314 -6.30 -17.05 8.87
CA GLY A 314 -5.40 -16.20 9.67
C GLY A 314 -6.05 -14.89 10.13
N LEU A 315 -6.71 -14.17 9.23
CA LEU A 315 -7.37 -12.88 9.49
C LEU A 315 -8.42 -12.96 10.58
N ARG A 316 -9.07 -14.12 10.80
CA ARG A 316 -10.06 -14.30 11.88
C ARG A 316 -9.53 -13.97 13.28
N TRP A 317 -8.21 -14.16 13.47
CA TRP A 317 -7.52 -13.87 14.72
C TRP A 317 -7.14 -12.40 14.88
N MET A 318 -7.28 -11.56 13.85
CA MET A 318 -7.06 -10.13 14.01
C MET A 318 -8.35 -9.46 14.54
N HIS A 319 -8.19 -8.57 15.52
CA HIS A 319 -9.32 -7.77 16.04
C HIS A 319 -9.75 -6.68 15.06
N ALA A 320 -8.79 -6.21 14.27
CA ALA A 320 -8.96 -5.30 13.15
C ALA A 320 -8.13 -5.85 11.97
N PRO A 321 -8.65 -6.85 11.22
CA PRO A 321 -7.89 -7.46 10.13
C PRO A 321 -7.51 -6.44 9.06
N GLY A 322 -6.49 -6.73 8.27
CA GLY A 322 -6.12 -5.89 7.14
C GLY A 322 -5.48 -6.64 5.98
N GLU A 323 -5.27 -5.90 4.89
CA GLU A 323 -4.62 -6.34 3.65
C GLU A 323 -3.69 -5.22 3.14
N ASP A 324 -2.97 -5.48 2.06
CA ASP A 324 -2.14 -4.55 1.32
C ASP A 324 -2.66 -4.33 -0.12
N LEU A 325 -2.62 -3.08 -0.57
CA LEU A 325 -2.88 -2.64 -1.95
C LEU A 325 -1.92 -1.50 -2.34
N LEU A 326 -0.72 -1.87 -2.74
CA LEU A 326 0.32 -0.91 -3.14
C LEU A 326 0.08 -0.27 -4.52
N GLY A 327 0.84 0.79 -4.72
CA GLY A 327 0.95 1.63 -5.91
C GLY A 327 0.98 0.93 -7.27
N PHE A 328 1.80 -0.12 -7.35
CA PHE A 328 2.07 -0.88 -8.58
C PHE A 328 1.09 -2.03 -8.79
N GLN A 329 0.33 -2.38 -7.75
CA GLN A 329 -0.66 -3.45 -7.77
C GLN A 329 -1.97 -2.95 -8.39
N PHE A 330 -2.38 -1.70 -8.08
CA PHE A 330 -3.63 -1.12 -8.57
C PHE A 330 -3.51 -0.43 -9.93
N ILE A 331 -4.36 -0.84 -10.88
CA ILE A 331 -4.43 -0.31 -12.25
C ILE A 331 -5.79 0.40 -12.45
N PRO A 332 -5.85 1.74 -12.55
CA PRO A 332 -7.10 2.50 -12.61
C PRO A 332 -7.75 2.49 -14.01
N THR A 333 -7.91 1.33 -14.63
CA THR A 333 -8.47 1.13 -15.98
C THR A 333 -9.81 0.44 -15.94
N ALA A 334 -9.90 -0.73 -15.31
CA ALA A 334 -11.12 -1.51 -15.20
C ALA A 334 -11.09 -2.46 -13.99
N LEU A 335 -12.26 -2.94 -13.58
CA LEU A 335 -12.39 -3.89 -12.47
C LEU A 335 -11.65 -5.21 -12.74
N ALA A 336 -11.71 -5.73 -13.96
CA ALA A 336 -11.09 -7.02 -14.33
C ALA A 336 -9.56 -7.00 -14.18
N ASP A 337 -8.91 -5.86 -14.47
CA ASP A 337 -7.46 -5.69 -14.30
C ASP A 337 -7.03 -5.75 -12.82
N ASN A 338 -7.99 -5.63 -11.89
CA ASN A 338 -7.77 -5.64 -10.44
C ASN A 338 -8.48 -6.83 -9.76
N GLY A 339 -8.80 -7.89 -10.50
CA GLY A 339 -9.64 -8.99 -10.02
C GLY A 339 -9.08 -9.73 -8.80
N LEU A 340 -7.75 -9.88 -8.69
CA LEU A 340 -7.10 -10.44 -7.51
C LEU A 340 -7.33 -9.57 -6.26
N TYR A 341 -7.08 -8.27 -6.38
CA TYR A 341 -7.22 -7.33 -5.27
C TYR A 341 -8.69 -7.12 -4.88
N LEU A 342 -9.61 -7.20 -5.83
CA LEU A 342 -11.04 -7.31 -5.55
C LEU A 342 -11.31 -8.53 -4.65
N MET A 343 -10.77 -9.70 -5.01
CA MET A 343 -10.95 -10.92 -4.23
C MET A 343 -10.33 -10.78 -2.83
N ASN A 344 -9.11 -10.26 -2.67
CA ASN A 344 -8.48 -10.06 -1.35
C ASN A 344 -9.28 -9.08 -0.47
N LEU A 345 -9.71 -7.93 -1.02
CA LEU A 345 -10.59 -7.01 -0.29
C LEU A 345 -11.93 -7.66 0.10
N LYS A 346 -12.40 -8.64 -0.69
CA LYS A 346 -13.53 -9.49 -0.34
C LYS A 346 -13.23 -10.52 0.73
N GLU A 347 -12.04 -11.10 0.79
CA GLU A 347 -11.62 -11.94 1.92
C GLU A 347 -11.70 -11.12 3.21
N LEU A 348 -11.05 -9.95 3.22
CA LEU A 348 -11.05 -9.01 4.34
C LEU A 348 -12.45 -8.59 4.79
N SER A 349 -13.28 -8.08 3.88
CA SER A 349 -14.62 -7.57 4.21
C SER A 349 -15.56 -8.69 4.66
N SER A 350 -15.38 -9.92 4.16
CA SER A 350 -16.17 -11.08 4.57
C SER A 350 -15.83 -11.50 5.99
N VAL A 351 -14.54 -11.66 6.32
CA VAL A 351 -14.10 -11.96 7.70
C VAL A 351 -14.58 -10.88 8.67
N THR A 352 -14.42 -9.62 8.30
CA THR A 352 -14.84 -8.47 9.11
C THR A 352 -16.34 -8.52 9.40
N SER A 353 -17.15 -8.75 8.38
CA SER A 353 -18.60 -8.74 8.49
C SER A 353 -19.14 -9.96 9.26
N GLN A 354 -18.64 -11.15 8.95
CA GLN A 354 -19.02 -12.42 9.58
C GLN A 354 -18.68 -12.44 11.07
N LEU A 355 -17.54 -11.90 11.47
CA LEU A 355 -17.09 -11.90 12.87
C LEU A 355 -17.45 -10.63 13.64
N GLY A 356 -18.26 -9.74 13.05
CA GLY A 356 -18.70 -8.51 13.71
C GLY A 356 -17.56 -7.53 14.04
N ARG A 357 -16.46 -7.57 13.29
CA ARG A 357 -15.32 -6.67 13.50
C ARG A 357 -15.70 -5.25 13.09
N LYS A 358 -15.30 -4.27 13.91
CA LYS A 358 -15.61 -2.85 13.67
C LYS A 358 -14.68 -2.25 12.62
N TRP A 359 -13.41 -2.63 12.67
CA TRP A 359 -12.34 -2.00 11.90
C TRP A 359 -11.72 -3.03 10.98
N ASN A 360 -11.41 -2.61 9.75
CA ASN A 360 -10.56 -3.33 8.84
C ASN A 360 -9.70 -2.33 8.08
N MET A 361 -8.43 -2.68 7.89
CA MET A 361 -7.44 -1.73 7.40
C MET A 361 -6.83 -2.18 6.09
N VAL A 362 -6.39 -1.23 5.27
CA VAL A 362 -5.57 -1.55 4.11
C VAL A 362 -4.38 -0.62 4.05
N GLU A 363 -3.19 -1.21 3.91
CA GLU A 363 -1.99 -0.50 3.51
C GLU A 363 -2.11 -0.11 2.03
N THR A 364 -1.97 1.18 1.71
CA THR A 364 -2.26 1.70 0.37
C THR A 364 -1.16 2.60 -0.17
N CYS A 365 -1.15 2.72 -1.49
CA CYS A 365 -0.47 3.77 -2.25
C CYS A 365 1.06 3.80 -2.17
N GLY A 366 1.71 2.83 -1.53
CA GLY A 366 3.16 2.71 -1.51
C GLY A 366 3.77 2.41 -2.87
N ALA A 367 5.10 2.46 -3.00
CA ALA A 367 5.82 1.82 -4.10
C ALA A 367 5.60 2.32 -5.54
N ARG A 368 4.83 3.39 -5.78
CA ARG A 368 4.59 3.93 -7.14
C ARG A 368 5.64 4.94 -7.59
N GLY A 369 6.48 5.42 -6.68
CA GLY A 369 7.58 6.33 -6.96
C GLY A 369 7.27 7.79 -6.73
N TYR A 370 8.31 8.61 -6.76
CA TYR A 370 8.25 10.05 -6.46
C TYR A 370 7.39 10.92 -7.41
N HIS A 371 6.81 10.33 -8.48
CA HIS A 371 5.90 11.04 -9.40
C HIS A 371 4.43 10.94 -8.99
N THR A 372 4.12 10.13 -7.97
CA THR A 372 2.74 9.91 -7.51
C THR A 372 2.08 11.21 -7.05
N SER A 373 0.80 11.36 -7.41
CA SER A 373 -0.03 12.52 -7.12
C SER A 373 -1.41 12.11 -6.59
N PHE A 374 -2.22 13.08 -6.15
CA PHE A 374 -3.63 12.86 -5.73
C PHE A 374 -4.49 12.18 -6.79
N SER A 375 -4.12 12.42 -8.05
CA SER A 375 -4.71 11.77 -9.20
C SER A 375 -4.59 10.24 -9.12
N TYR A 376 -3.63 9.69 -8.37
CA TYR A 376 -3.51 8.27 -8.06
C TYR A 376 -4.05 7.88 -6.68
N PHE A 377 -3.75 8.66 -5.63
CA PHE A 377 -4.20 8.33 -4.26
C PHE A 377 -5.71 8.10 -4.20
N LYS A 378 -6.48 9.03 -4.78
CA LYS A 378 -7.94 9.00 -4.72
C LYS A 378 -8.57 7.74 -5.32
N PRO A 379 -8.33 7.34 -6.58
CA PRO A 379 -8.95 6.13 -7.12
C PRO A 379 -8.51 4.84 -6.42
N CYS A 380 -7.28 4.77 -5.91
CA CYS A 380 -6.82 3.60 -5.15
C CYS A 380 -7.58 3.45 -3.83
N GLU A 381 -7.69 4.54 -3.07
CA GLU A 381 -8.41 4.54 -1.79
C GLU A 381 -9.93 4.44 -1.98
N ASP A 382 -10.52 5.09 -2.99
CA ASP A 382 -11.95 4.91 -3.32
C ASP A 382 -12.29 3.45 -3.65
N PHE A 383 -11.37 2.75 -4.31
CA PHE A 383 -11.52 1.33 -4.61
C PHE A 383 -11.57 0.52 -3.31
N THR A 384 -10.63 0.72 -2.38
CA THR A 384 -10.63 0.00 -1.09
C THR A 384 -11.85 0.35 -0.23
N LEU A 385 -12.22 1.63 -0.15
CA LEU A 385 -13.42 2.12 0.56
C LEU A 385 -14.71 1.49 0.03
N SER A 386 -14.77 1.23 -1.27
CA SER A 386 -15.91 0.56 -1.92
C SER A 386 -16.04 -0.92 -1.55
N PHE A 387 -14.96 -1.55 -1.07
CA PHE A 387 -14.94 -2.98 -0.72
C PHE A 387 -14.74 -3.22 0.78
N GLY A 388 -15.36 -2.38 1.60
CA GLY A 388 -15.54 -2.67 3.02
C GLY A 388 -14.52 -2.01 3.95
N VAL A 389 -13.41 -1.49 3.41
CA VAL A 389 -12.31 -0.91 4.19
C VAL A 389 -12.75 0.35 4.93
N ASN A 390 -12.29 0.52 6.18
CA ASN A 390 -12.58 1.72 6.96
C ASN A 390 -11.42 2.28 7.80
N VAL A 391 -10.22 1.73 7.64
CA VAL A 391 -8.96 2.30 8.12
C VAL A 391 -7.98 2.34 6.93
N ILE A 392 -7.57 3.53 6.51
CA ILE A 392 -6.58 3.68 5.45
C ILE A 392 -5.22 3.92 6.08
N ASP A 393 -4.31 2.97 5.92
CA ASP A 393 -2.90 3.16 6.20
C ASP A 393 -2.19 3.48 4.87
N THR A 394 -1.47 4.59 4.82
CA THR A 394 -0.80 5.03 3.59
C THR A 394 0.70 4.82 3.71
N HIS A 395 1.27 4.02 2.82
CA HIS A 395 2.70 3.74 2.72
C HIS A 395 3.37 4.81 1.81
N LEU A 396 4.37 5.60 2.21
CA LEU A 396 5.04 5.78 3.51
C LEU A 396 5.17 7.26 3.86
N ALA A 397 5.42 7.56 5.14
CA ALA A 397 5.85 8.87 5.61
C ALA A 397 7.25 8.79 6.24
N HIS A 398 8.28 9.22 5.52
CA HIS A 398 9.66 9.16 6.01
C HIS A 398 9.99 10.27 7.01
N GLU A 399 10.73 9.95 8.08
CA GLU A 399 11.44 10.95 8.88
C GLU A 399 12.43 11.72 8.02
N SER A 400 13.25 10.98 7.28
CA SER A 400 14.42 11.46 6.58
C SER A 400 14.56 10.70 5.27
N LEU A 401 15.00 11.37 4.21
CA LEU A 401 15.40 10.75 2.96
C LEU A 401 16.94 10.62 2.86
N SER A 402 17.71 10.92 3.92
CA SER A 402 19.17 10.77 3.88
C SER A 402 19.62 9.33 3.59
N GLY A 403 20.74 9.19 2.88
CA GLY A 403 21.34 7.90 2.53
C GLY A 403 20.41 6.99 1.75
N SER A 404 20.46 5.70 2.09
CA SER A 404 19.58 4.65 1.54
C SER A 404 18.08 4.89 1.67
N GLY A 405 17.62 5.73 2.61
CA GLY A 405 16.20 6.07 2.78
C GLY A 405 15.58 6.72 1.54
N LYS A 406 16.37 7.37 0.69
CA LYS A 406 15.93 7.92 -0.62
C LYS A 406 15.38 6.86 -1.57
N TYR A 407 15.83 5.61 -1.42
CA TYR A 407 15.53 4.49 -2.34
C TYR A 407 14.58 3.45 -1.74
N ASP A 408 14.15 3.65 -0.48
CA ASP A 408 13.26 2.77 0.26
C ASP A 408 11.80 3.15 -0.07
N TRP A 409 11.19 2.39 -0.99
CA TRP A 409 9.77 2.51 -1.37
C TRP A 409 9.20 3.94 -1.55
N PRO A 410 9.72 4.73 -2.51
CA PRO A 410 9.15 6.04 -2.84
C PRO A 410 7.69 5.91 -3.33
N GLN A 411 6.80 6.88 -3.13
CA GLN A 411 6.96 8.26 -2.60
C GLN A 411 6.91 8.40 -1.06
N THR A 412 6.93 9.65 -0.56
CA THR A 412 6.82 9.99 0.87
C THR A 412 5.73 11.03 1.16
N LEU A 413 4.96 10.80 2.23
CA LEU A 413 3.95 11.70 2.81
C LEU A 413 4.58 12.55 3.93
N SER A 414 5.49 13.43 3.56
CA SER A 414 6.24 14.28 4.49
C SER A 414 6.61 15.62 3.85
N ASP A 415 7.27 16.49 4.61
CA ASP A 415 7.81 17.78 4.15
C ASP A 415 8.81 17.70 2.99
N HIS A 416 9.26 16.50 2.63
CA HIS A 416 10.04 16.27 1.41
C HIS A 416 9.22 16.37 0.12
N SER A 417 7.89 16.23 0.20
CA SER A 417 6.98 16.37 -0.94
C SER A 417 6.42 17.80 -1.00
N PRO A 418 6.61 18.56 -2.10
CA PRO A 418 6.15 19.96 -2.19
C PRO A 418 4.62 20.10 -2.12
N TRP A 419 3.91 19.02 -2.42
CA TRP A 419 2.45 18.92 -2.37
C TRP A 419 1.89 18.53 -1.00
N TRP A 420 2.73 18.15 -0.03
CA TRP A 420 2.28 17.60 1.26
C TRP A 420 1.37 18.54 2.05
N GLN A 421 1.66 19.84 2.04
CA GLN A 421 0.83 20.87 2.68
C GLN A 421 -0.59 21.00 2.13
N TYR A 422 -0.89 20.34 1.00
CA TYR A 422 -2.19 20.34 0.34
C TYR A 422 -2.93 19.00 0.50
N TYR A 423 -2.48 18.11 1.40
CA TYR A 423 -3.06 16.77 1.54
C TYR A 423 -4.42 16.75 2.25
N ARG A 424 -4.75 17.76 3.07
CA ARG A 424 -5.96 17.77 3.90
C ARG A 424 -7.28 17.53 3.16
N PRO A 425 -7.58 18.17 2.01
CA PRO A 425 -8.83 17.90 1.29
C PRO A 425 -9.02 16.44 0.90
N HIS A 426 -7.92 15.76 0.53
CA HIS A 426 -7.90 14.33 0.25
C HIS A 426 -8.15 13.51 1.53
N ALA A 427 -7.46 13.83 2.63
CA ALA A 427 -7.67 13.17 3.91
C ALA A 427 -9.11 13.36 4.46
N ASP A 428 -9.68 14.55 4.30
CA ASP A 428 -11.06 14.85 4.70
C ASP A 428 -12.06 14.06 3.83
N HIS A 429 -11.80 13.90 2.53
CA HIS A 429 -12.62 13.04 1.66
C HIS A 429 -12.67 11.60 2.17
N VAL A 430 -11.51 10.97 2.40
CA VAL A 430 -11.41 9.61 2.96
C VAL A 430 -12.15 9.52 4.29
N ALA A 431 -11.91 10.47 5.19
CA ALA A 431 -12.49 10.46 6.52
C ALA A 431 -14.02 10.57 6.51
N ARG A 432 -14.57 11.34 5.57
CA ARG A 432 -16.01 11.53 5.42
C ARG A 432 -16.70 10.31 4.84
N VAL A 433 -16.09 9.67 3.84
CA VAL A 433 -16.57 8.40 3.28
C VAL A 433 -16.53 7.32 4.37
N ASN A 434 -15.41 7.18 5.07
CA ASN A 434 -15.23 6.25 6.19
C ASN A 434 -16.27 6.45 7.28
N ALA A 435 -16.42 7.69 7.77
CA ALA A 435 -17.35 8.01 8.84
C ALA A 435 -18.80 7.70 8.44
N ALA A 436 -19.21 8.07 7.22
CA ALA A 436 -20.57 7.86 6.73
C ALA A 436 -20.92 6.37 6.57
N LEU A 437 -20.02 5.57 5.98
CA LEU A 437 -20.24 4.14 5.76
C LEU A 437 -20.15 3.33 7.05
N SER A 438 -19.29 3.74 7.99
CA SER A 438 -19.12 3.04 9.27
C SER A 438 -20.29 3.22 10.25
N GLN A 439 -21.32 4.00 9.90
CA GLN A 439 -22.53 4.12 10.73
C GLN A 439 -23.53 2.97 10.49
N GLY A 440 -23.37 2.21 9.40
CA GLY A 440 -24.22 1.09 9.05
C GLY A 440 -23.49 -0.24 9.01
N ARG A 441 -24.18 -1.28 8.56
CA ARG A 441 -23.63 -2.62 8.34
C ARG A 441 -23.89 -3.08 6.91
N GLU A 442 -22.93 -3.80 6.33
CA GLU A 442 -23.11 -4.54 5.09
C GLU A 442 -23.78 -5.88 5.38
N CYS A 443 -24.83 -6.21 4.63
CA CYS A 443 -25.61 -7.44 4.78
C CYS A 443 -25.81 -8.08 3.40
N ASN A 444 -24.83 -8.89 3.02
CA ASN A 444 -24.83 -9.63 1.76
C ASN A 444 -25.66 -10.91 1.90
N ARG A 445 -26.36 -11.31 0.82
CA ARG A 445 -27.30 -12.46 0.83
C ARG A 445 -26.74 -13.72 0.20
N THR A 446 -25.61 -13.63 -0.49
CA THR A 446 -24.94 -14.76 -1.14
C THR A 446 -23.61 -15.04 -0.45
N LEU A 447 -23.33 -16.31 -0.17
CA LEU A 447 -22.00 -16.77 0.25
C LEU A 447 -21.32 -17.50 -0.92
N VAL A 448 -20.09 -17.12 -1.27
CA VAL A 448 -19.28 -17.80 -2.30
C VAL A 448 -18.13 -18.51 -1.62
N LEU A 449 -18.09 -19.84 -1.71
CA LEU A 449 -17.02 -20.62 -1.07
C LEU A 449 -15.66 -20.36 -1.75
N MET A 450 -14.59 -20.45 -0.96
CA MET A 450 -13.21 -20.33 -1.43
C MET A 450 -12.59 -21.72 -1.64
N PRO A 451 -11.98 -22.01 -2.80
CA PRO A 451 -11.35 -23.30 -3.08
C PRO A 451 -9.93 -23.42 -2.47
N THR A 452 -9.65 -22.78 -1.33
CA THR A 452 -8.33 -22.72 -0.69
C THR A 452 -7.78 -24.12 -0.37
N THR A 453 -8.62 -25.00 0.17
CA THR A 453 -8.25 -26.40 0.49
C THR A 453 -8.01 -27.26 -0.75
N THR A 454 -8.62 -26.91 -1.88
CA THR A 454 -8.29 -27.54 -3.18
C THR A 454 -6.88 -27.14 -3.62
N ALA A 455 -6.49 -25.88 -3.43
CA ALA A 455 -5.15 -25.43 -3.77
C ALA A 455 -4.06 -26.16 -2.96
N TRP A 456 -4.33 -26.48 -1.69
CA TRP A 456 -3.41 -27.26 -0.86
C TRP A 456 -3.04 -28.63 -1.47
N MET A 457 -3.99 -29.32 -2.11
CA MET A 457 -3.77 -30.61 -2.76
C MET A 457 -2.74 -30.55 -3.90
N HIS A 458 -2.54 -29.36 -4.48
CA HIS A 458 -1.75 -29.17 -5.70
C HIS A 458 -0.41 -28.48 -5.47
N TYR A 459 -0.15 -27.93 -4.28
CA TYR A 459 1.11 -27.25 -3.99
C TYR A 459 2.25 -28.24 -3.71
N THR A 460 3.32 -28.15 -4.49
CA THR A 460 4.57 -28.94 -4.31
C THR A 460 5.76 -28.09 -3.89
N GLY A 461 5.73 -26.77 -4.09
CA GLY A 461 6.88 -25.88 -3.97
C GLY A 461 7.75 -25.90 -5.22
N SER A 462 8.17 -24.73 -5.71
CA SER A 462 8.94 -24.63 -6.97
C SER A 462 10.33 -25.27 -6.89
N ALA A 463 10.84 -25.58 -5.69
CA ALA A 463 12.05 -26.37 -5.49
C ALA A 463 11.86 -27.85 -5.86
N PHE A 464 10.62 -28.34 -5.90
CA PHE A 464 10.28 -29.74 -6.19
C PHE A 464 9.54 -29.93 -7.51
N ASP A 465 9.20 -28.85 -8.21
CA ASP A 465 8.70 -28.92 -9.57
C ASP A 465 9.76 -29.57 -10.48
N GLU A 466 9.31 -30.36 -11.47
CA GLU A 466 10.19 -30.84 -12.53
C GLU A 466 10.92 -29.64 -13.18
N PRO A 467 12.24 -29.72 -13.42
CA PRO A 467 13.00 -28.61 -14.00
C PRO A 467 12.36 -28.07 -15.29
N GLY A 468 11.84 -26.83 -15.24
CA GLY A 468 11.18 -26.16 -16.37
C GLY A 468 9.68 -26.43 -16.53
N ALA A 469 9.06 -27.27 -15.70
CA ALA A 469 7.65 -27.63 -15.83
C ALA A 469 6.69 -26.72 -15.03
N ASN A 470 7.09 -26.21 -13.85
CA ASN A 470 6.26 -25.31 -13.02
C ASN A 470 4.81 -25.83 -12.82
N VAL A 471 4.63 -27.13 -12.57
CA VAL A 471 3.31 -27.79 -12.63
C VAL A 471 2.36 -27.28 -11.54
N SER A 472 2.85 -27.19 -10.29
CA SER A 472 2.06 -26.63 -9.17
C SER A 472 1.61 -25.21 -9.49
N ASN A 473 2.53 -24.36 -9.96
CA ASN A 473 2.20 -22.98 -10.34
C ASN A 473 1.11 -22.92 -11.42
N ARG A 474 1.10 -23.84 -12.40
CA ARG A 474 0.03 -23.87 -13.42
C ARG A 474 -1.34 -24.22 -12.84
N ARG A 475 -1.44 -25.24 -11.98
CA ARG A 475 -2.72 -25.62 -11.35
C ARG A 475 -3.25 -24.52 -10.44
N LEU A 476 -2.38 -23.94 -9.61
CA LEU A 476 -2.74 -22.83 -8.72
C LEU A 476 -3.21 -21.60 -9.50
N GLU A 477 -2.55 -21.26 -10.62
CA GLU A 477 -2.99 -20.15 -11.48
C GLU A 477 -4.33 -20.40 -12.17
N LEU A 478 -4.68 -21.66 -12.49
CA LEU A 478 -6.00 -22.00 -13.01
C LEU A 478 -7.09 -21.82 -11.94
N ILE A 479 -6.84 -22.29 -10.71
CA ILE A 479 -7.74 -22.08 -9.56
C ILE A 479 -7.91 -20.58 -9.31
N LYS A 480 -6.81 -19.83 -9.31
CA LYS A 480 -6.77 -18.38 -9.12
C LYS A 480 -7.66 -17.65 -10.13
N ARG A 481 -7.42 -17.89 -11.42
CA ARG A 481 -8.17 -17.24 -12.50
C ARG A 481 -9.65 -17.59 -12.45
N ALA A 482 -9.99 -18.87 -12.26
CA ALA A 482 -11.38 -19.29 -12.22
C ALA A 482 -12.17 -18.64 -11.07
N GLN A 483 -11.55 -18.47 -9.89
CA GLN A 483 -12.17 -17.78 -8.77
C GLN A 483 -12.29 -16.28 -9.02
N ILE A 484 -11.25 -15.64 -9.56
CA ILE A 484 -11.27 -14.21 -9.93
C ILE A 484 -12.37 -13.94 -10.95
N ASP A 485 -12.47 -14.76 -12.00
CA ASP A 485 -13.47 -14.60 -13.07
C ASP A 485 -14.90 -14.72 -12.52
N LEU A 486 -15.14 -15.65 -11.59
CA LEU A 486 -16.42 -15.77 -10.88
C LEU A 486 -16.74 -14.51 -10.07
N VAL A 487 -15.80 -14.06 -9.23
CA VAL A 487 -15.96 -12.88 -8.37
C VAL A 487 -16.24 -11.61 -9.20
N VAL A 488 -15.47 -11.40 -10.29
CA VAL A 488 -15.67 -10.27 -11.21
C VAL A 488 -17.02 -10.37 -11.91
N ALA A 489 -17.43 -11.56 -12.37
CA ALA A 489 -18.72 -11.75 -13.05
C ALA A 489 -19.91 -11.42 -12.13
N LEU A 490 -19.89 -11.88 -10.86
CA LEU A 490 -20.93 -11.56 -9.89
C LEU A 490 -21.03 -10.04 -9.65
N TYR A 491 -19.88 -9.36 -9.53
CA TYR A 491 -19.82 -7.92 -9.35
C TYR A 491 -20.34 -7.12 -10.55
N GLN A 492 -19.95 -7.49 -11.76
CA GLN A 492 -20.46 -6.87 -12.99
C GLN A 492 -21.99 -7.01 -13.10
N GLN A 493 -22.52 -8.11 -12.55
CA GLN A 493 -23.96 -8.38 -12.43
C GLN A 493 -24.59 -7.76 -11.16
N GLN A 494 -23.88 -6.89 -10.43
CA GLN A 494 -24.35 -6.16 -9.26
C GLN A 494 -24.80 -7.06 -8.09
N ILE A 495 -24.35 -8.31 -8.03
CA ILE A 495 -24.74 -9.27 -7.00
C ILE A 495 -23.93 -9.00 -5.72
N ASP A 496 -24.61 -8.90 -4.59
CA ASP A 496 -24.00 -8.78 -3.27
C ASP A 496 -23.58 -10.15 -2.72
N PHE A 497 -22.33 -10.29 -2.27
CA PHE A 497 -21.82 -11.52 -1.70
C PHE A 497 -20.72 -11.32 -0.65
N ASP A 498 -20.55 -12.30 0.22
CA ASP A 498 -19.35 -12.54 1.02
C ASP A 498 -18.64 -13.82 0.53
N LEU A 499 -17.34 -13.91 0.78
CA LEU A 499 -16.56 -15.12 0.62
C LEU A 499 -16.70 -16.01 1.87
N GLY A 500 -16.67 -17.32 1.66
CA GLY A 500 -16.79 -18.34 2.69
C GLY A 500 -15.54 -19.19 2.78
N ASP A 501 -14.83 -19.10 3.91
CA ASP A 501 -13.75 -20.00 4.27
C ASP A 501 -14.27 -21.22 5.03
N GLU A 502 -13.73 -22.40 4.76
CA GLU A 502 -14.17 -23.67 5.34
C GLU A 502 -13.83 -23.79 6.83
N PHE A 503 -12.76 -23.14 7.32
CA PHE A 503 -12.41 -23.16 8.74
C PHE A 503 -13.29 -22.20 9.54
N ILE A 504 -13.57 -21.01 9.01
CA ILE A 504 -14.55 -20.08 9.59
C ILE A 504 -15.94 -20.71 9.60
N LEU A 505 -16.34 -21.39 8.52
CA LEU A 505 -17.62 -22.12 8.47
C LEU A 505 -17.68 -23.24 9.50
N ALA A 506 -16.60 -23.99 9.70
CA ALA A 506 -16.57 -25.05 10.70
C ALA A 506 -16.75 -24.52 12.14
N GLU A 507 -16.20 -23.34 12.44
CA GLU A 507 -16.22 -22.76 13.79
C GLU A 507 -17.49 -21.93 14.07
N PHE A 508 -17.95 -21.17 13.07
CA PHE A 508 -19.02 -20.16 13.24
C PHE A 508 -20.27 -20.44 12.39
N GLY A 509 -20.26 -21.52 11.61
CA GLY A 509 -21.34 -21.89 10.69
C GLY A 509 -22.50 -22.60 11.38
N SER A 510 -23.72 -22.23 11.01
CA SER A 510 -24.93 -22.97 11.35
C SER A 510 -25.98 -22.81 10.25
N ALA A 511 -26.95 -23.72 10.18
CA ALA A 511 -28.00 -23.66 9.16
C ALA A 511 -29.38 -23.91 9.79
N ALA A 512 -30.32 -23.01 9.52
CA ALA A 512 -31.70 -23.14 9.97
C ALA A 512 -32.65 -22.29 9.12
N LYS A 513 -33.89 -22.76 8.92
CA LYS A 513 -34.97 -22.01 8.26
C LYS A 513 -34.59 -21.45 6.88
N GLY A 514 -33.87 -22.24 6.08
CA GLY A 514 -33.46 -21.86 4.73
C GLY A 514 -32.36 -20.81 4.69
N ARG A 515 -31.64 -20.61 5.80
CA ARG A 515 -30.53 -19.66 5.92
C ARG A 515 -29.28 -20.33 6.43
N LEU A 516 -28.15 -19.99 5.82
CA LEU A 516 -26.83 -20.30 6.33
C LEU A 516 -26.33 -19.12 7.14
N VAL A 517 -25.97 -19.32 8.39
CA VAL A 517 -25.44 -18.29 9.30
C VAL A 517 -23.96 -18.53 9.50
N VAL A 518 -23.16 -17.47 9.40
CA VAL A 518 -21.73 -17.46 9.74
C VAL A 518 -21.49 -16.29 10.69
N GLY A 519 -21.34 -16.58 11.97
CA GLY A 519 -21.22 -15.56 13.02
C GLY A 519 -22.39 -14.56 13.00
N GLU A 520 -22.12 -13.29 12.69
CA GLU A 520 -23.09 -12.19 12.61
C GLU A 520 -23.73 -12.01 11.22
N ARG A 521 -23.50 -12.92 10.26
CA ARG A 521 -24.07 -12.83 8.91
C ARG A 521 -24.94 -14.04 8.57
N SER A 522 -25.93 -13.82 7.71
CA SER A 522 -26.86 -14.85 7.26
C SER A 522 -27.08 -14.73 5.75
N TYR A 523 -27.06 -15.87 5.07
CA TYR A 523 -27.10 -15.97 3.61
C TYR A 523 -28.31 -16.78 3.16
N ASP A 524 -28.95 -16.32 2.08
CA ASP A 524 -30.10 -16.96 1.44
C ASP A 524 -29.65 -17.94 0.32
N ALA A 525 -28.41 -17.80 -0.18
CA ALA A 525 -27.82 -18.67 -1.19
C ALA A 525 -26.33 -18.94 -0.92
N VAL A 526 -25.86 -20.13 -1.30
CA VAL A 526 -24.45 -20.53 -1.25
C VAL A 526 -23.98 -20.93 -2.65
N VAL A 527 -22.78 -20.50 -3.05
CA VAL A 527 -22.16 -20.81 -4.33
C VAL A 527 -20.93 -21.69 -4.10
N ILE A 528 -20.88 -22.83 -4.80
CA ILE A 528 -19.68 -23.68 -4.92
C ILE A 528 -18.98 -23.32 -6.23
N PRO A 529 -17.73 -22.83 -6.18
CA PRO A 529 -17.02 -22.35 -7.36
C PRO A 529 -16.54 -23.50 -8.26
N PRO A 530 -16.17 -23.22 -9.52
CA PRO A 530 -15.84 -24.27 -10.50
C PRO A 530 -14.58 -25.08 -10.14
N SER A 531 -13.69 -24.51 -9.33
CA SER A 531 -12.41 -25.12 -8.96
C SER A 531 -12.43 -25.85 -7.61
N MET A 532 -13.58 -26.01 -6.95
CA MET A 532 -13.66 -26.71 -5.66
C MET A 532 -13.70 -28.23 -5.84
N GLU A 533 -12.52 -28.87 -5.91
CA GLU A 533 -12.35 -30.33 -6.06
C GLU A 533 -12.67 -31.08 -4.77
N THR A 534 -12.36 -30.48 -3.63
CA THR A 534 -12.62 -31.02 -2.30
C THR A 534 -13.47 -30.05 -1.49
N VAL A 535 -14.24 -30.62 -0.55
CA VAL A 535 -14.96 -29.88 0.49
C VAL A 535 -14.63 -30.53 1.84
N ASN A 536 -14.50 -29.73 2.89
CA ASN A 536 -14.29 -30.26 4.23
C ASN A 536 -15.56 -30.98 4.71
N ALA A 537 -15.38 -32.07 5.47
CA ALA A 537 -16.52 -32.85 5.97
C ALA A 537 -17.53 -32.01 6.77
N THR A 538 -17.04 -31.05 7.55
CA THR A 538 -17.86 -30.09 8.31
C THR A 538 -18.65 -29.14 7.41
N THR A 539 -18.02 -28.63 6.36
CA THR A 539 -18.69 -27.77 5.35
C THR A 539 -19.77 -28.56 4.62
N LEU A 540 -19.49 -29.80 4.21
CA LEU A 540 -20.47 -30.64 3.52
C LEU A 540 -21.71 -30.91 4.39
N ALA A 541 -21.51 -31.24 5.68
CA ALA A 541 -22.60 -31.43 6.62
C ALA A 541 -23.43 -30.14 6.80
N LEU A 542 -22.77 -28.98 6.83
CA LEU A 542 -23.43 -27.69 6.91
C LEU A 542 -24.24 -27.36 5.66
N LEU A 543 -23.73 -27.68 4.46
CA LEU A 543 -24.44 -27.52 3.19
C LEU A 543 -25.67 -28.44 3.10
N ASP A 544 -25.57 -29.68 3.59
CA ASP A 544 -26.72 -30.60 3.69
C ASP A 544 -27.80 -30.02 4.61
N ALA A 545 -27.41 -29.58 5.82
CA ALA A 545 -28.34 -28.95 6.76
C ALA A 545 -29.02 -27.70 6.16
N PHE A 546 -28.26 -26.86 5.46
CA PHE A 546 -28.77 -25.69 4.76
C PHE A 546 -29.78 -26.06 3.68
N ALA A 547 -29.43 -26.97 2.78
CA ALA A 547 -30.29 -27.44 1.69
C ALA A 547 -31.59 -28.06 2.23
N ARG A 548 -31.51 -28.96 3.22
CA ARG A 548 -32.69 -29.58 3.86
C ARG A 548 -33.60 -28.58 4.56
N SER A 549 -33.05 -27.47 5.04
CA SER A 549 -33.84 -26.40 5.66
C SER A 549 -34.52 -25.48 4.65
N GLY A 550 -34.34 -25.70 3.34
CA GLY A 550 -34.91 -24.91 2.24
C GLY A 550 -33.93 -23.94 1.57
N GLY A 551 -32.64 -24.01 1.92
CA GLY A 551 -31.59 -23.20 1.32
C GLY A 551 -31.27 -23.60 -0.12
N ALA A 552 -30.74 -22.66 -0.91
CA ALA A 552 -30.33 -22.91 -2.29
C ALA A 552 -28.79 -22.96 -2.42
N VAL A 553 -28.27 -24.10 -2.87
CA VAL A 553 -26.85 -24.30 -3.17
C VAL A 553 -26.66 -24.28 -4.68
N TYR A 554 -25.92 -23.31 -5.19
CA TYR A 554 -25.58 -23.17 -6.60
C TYR A 554 -24.19 -23.75 -6.84
N ALA A 555 -24.11 -24.85 -7.58
CA ALA A 555 -22.86 -25.57 -7.76
C ALA A 555 -22.38 -25.49 -9.21
N MET A 556 -21.26 -24.80 -9.46
CA MET A 556 -20.57 -24.85 -10.75
C MET A 556 -19.75 -26.14 -10.93
N ARG A 557 -19.47 -26.81 -9.81
CA ARG A 557 -18.90 -28.14 -9.72
C ARG A 557 -19.49 -28.81 -8.48
N VAL A 558 -19.75 -30.11 -8.58
CA VAL A 558 -19.95 -30.96 -7.40
C VAL A 558 -18.57 -31.50 -6.99
N PRO A 559 -18.08 -31.25 -5.76
CA PRO A 559 -16.80 -31.77 -5.31
C PRO A 559 -16.75 -33.30 -5.41
N GLU A 560 -15.60 -33.83 -5.82
CA GLU A 560 -15.39 -35.29 -5.96
C GLU A 560 -14.75 -35.89 -4.71
N ARG A 561 -14.36 -35.03 -3.76
CA ARG A 561 -13.60 -35.37 -2.57
C ARG A 561 -14.16 -34.71 -1.31
N VAL A 562 -13.99 -35.40 -0.19
CA VAL A 562 -14.23 -34.89 1.16
C VAL A 562 -12.92 -35.02 1.94
N ASP A 563 -12.42 -33.91 2.49
CA ASP A 563 -11.10 -33.85 3.14
C ASP A 563 -10.00 -34.48 2.24
N ALA A 564 -10.00 -34.09 0.95
CA ALA A 564 -9.15 -34.56 -0.16
C ALA A 564 -9.26 -36.06 -0.53
N ARG A 565 -10.10 -36.85 0.14
CA ARG A 565 -10.33 -38.26 -0.13
C ARG A 565 -11.54 -38.46 -1.04
N VAL A 566 -11.45 -39.37 -2.01
CA VAL A 566 -12.54 -39.65 -2.95
C VAL A 566 -13.80 -40.07 -2.18
N SER A 567 -14.95 -39.47 -2.49
CA SER A 567 -16.20 -39.76 -1.82
C SER A 567 -17.41 -39.49 -2.71
N ASP A 568 -18.39 -40.38 -2.69
CA ASP A 568 -19.68 -40.20 -3.37
C ASP A 568 -20.66 -39.31 -2.58
N ALA A 569 -20.29 -38.89 -1.36
CA ALA A 569 -21.17 -38.12 -0.47
C ALA A 569 -21.62 -36.78 -1.06
N PRO A 570 -20.74 -35.94 -1.67
CA PRO A 570 -21.18 -34.69 -2.30
C PRO A 570 -22.12 -34.94 -3.48
N CYS A 571 -21.87 -35.96 -4.31
CA CYS A 571 -22.74 -36.34 -5.42
C CYS A 571 -24.12 -36.79 -4.93
N SER A 572 -24.15 -37.63 -3.89
CA SER A 572 -25.38 -38.09 -3.25
C SER A 572 -26.20 -36.92 -2.69
N LEU A 573 -25.54 -35.92 -2.11
CA LEU A 573 -26.18 -34.71 -1.61
C LEU A 573 -26.64 -33.76 -2.72
N ALA A 574 -25.87 -33.65 -3.81
CA ALA A 574 -26.25 -32.83 -4.96
C ALA A 574 -27.49 -33.35 -5.69
N MET A 575 -27.79 -34.65 -5.58
CA MET A 575 -29.04 -35.25 -6.07
C MET A 575 -30.25 -34.98 -5.14
N ALA A 576 -30.01 -34.54 -3.90
CA ALA A 576 -31.07 -34.16 -2.97
C ALA A 576 -31.62 -32.75 -3.28
N ALA A 577 -32.79 -32.42 -2.72
CA ALA A 577 -33.42 -31.13 -2.95
C ALA A 577 -32.56 -29.95 -2.46
N GLY A 578 -32.51 -28.86 -3.23
CA GLY A 578 -31.84 -27.60 -2.86
C GLY A 578 -30.56 -27.30 -3.63
N TRP A 579 -29.95 -28.30 -4.27
CA TRP A 579 -28.76 -28.12 -5.13
C TRP A 579 -29.15 -27.77 -6.57
N ARG A 580 -28.43 -26.83 -7.17
CA ARG A 580 -28.69 -26.29 -8.51
C ARG A 580 -27.39 -26.29 -9.33
N PRO A 581 -27.24 -27.17 -10.31
CA PRO A 581 -26.04 -27.22 -11.15
C PRO A 581 -25.99 -26.03 -12.11
N MET A 582 -24.85 -25.35 -12.16
CA MET A 582 -24.63 -24.17 -13.01
C MET A 582 -23.52 -24.47 -14.03
N ALA A 583 -23.74 -24.13 -15.29
CA ALA A 583 -22.79 -24.44 -16.36
C ALA A 583 -21.59 -23.47 -16.38
N ASP A 584 -21.84 -22.20 -16.06
CA ASP A 584 -20.87 -21.12 -16.16
C ASP A 584 -21.27 -19.93 -15.24
N SER A 585 -20.36 -18.97 -15.08
CA SER A 585 -20.58 -17.80 -14.21
C SER A 585 -21.76 -16.92 -14.66
N GLY A 586 -22.09 -16.91 -15.96
CA GLY A 586 -23.19 -16.13 -16.51
C GLY A 586 -24.56 -16.71 -16.15
N SER A 587 -24.73 -18.02 -16.36
CA SER A 587 -25.95 -18.75 -15.96
C SER A 587 -26.15 -18.73 -14.44
N LEU A 588 -25.07 -18.87 -13.66
CA LEU A 588 -25.07 -18.69 -12.21
C LEU A 588 -25.58 -17.29 -11.82
N ALA A 589 -24.99 -16.23 -12.39
CA ALA A 589 -25.36 -14.87 -12.04
C ALA A 589 -26.82 -14.55 -12.42
N ALA A 590 -27.29 -15.05 -13.57
CA ALA A 590 -28.69 -14.91 -13.99
C ALA A 590 -29.65 -15.59 -13.00
N ALA A 591 -29.33 -16.82 -12.58
CA ALA A 591 -30.14 -17.57 -11.63
C ALA A 591 -30.17 -16.90 -10.24
N LEU A 592 -29.02 -16.42 -9.76
CA LEU A 592 -28.93 -15.65 -8.52
C LEU A 592 -29.75 -14.37 -8.59
N ARG A 593 -29.66 -13.58 -9.66
CA ARG A 593 -30.45 -12.35 -9.84
C ARG A 593 -31.96 -12.61 -9.87
N ALA A 594 -32.36 -13.72 -10.48
CA ALA A 594 -33.77 -14.11 -10.55
C ALA A 594 -34.32 -14.47 -9.16
N GLN A 595 -33.54 -15.18 -8.33
CA GLN A 595 -33.96 -15.54 -6.97
C GLN A 595 -33.81 -14.38 -5.97
N LEU A 596 -32.70 -13.64 -6.07
CA LEU A 596 -32.29 -12.57 -5.16
C LEU A 596 -32.01 -11.30 -5.97
N PRO A 597 -33.05 -10.51 -6.31
CA PRO A 597 -32.87 -9.26 -7.03
C PRO A 597 -31.87 -8.35 -6.31
N PRO A 598 -30.83 -7.83 -6.99
CA PRO A 598 -29.81 -6.99 -6.37
C PRO A 598 -30.32 -5.71 -5.72
N TYR A 599 -29.62 -5.26 -4.68
CA TYR A 599 -29.92 -3.99 -4.02
C TYR A 599 -29.78 -2.77 -4.92
N VAL A 600 -28.96 -2.86 -5.98
CA VAL A 600 -28.85 -1.86 -7.02
C VAL A 600 -29.06 -2.49 -8.39
N THR A 601 -29.95 -1.90 -9.19
CA THR A 601 -30.23 -2.35 -10.56
C THR A 601 -30.27 -1.16 -11.51
N GLY A 602 -30.19 -1.42 -12.81
CA GLY A 602 -30.62 -0.48 -13.83
C GLY A 602 -32.15 -0.48 -14.04
N PRO A 603 -32.63 0.29 -15.03
CA PRO A 603 -34.02 0.28 -15.46
C PRO A 603 -34.50 -1.14 -15.81
N GLY A 604 -35.76 -1.43 -15.50
CA GLY A 604 -36.36 -2.76 -15.77
C GLY A 604 -35.70 -3.92 -15.00
N GLY A 605 -34.88 -3.63 -13.99
CA GLY A 605 -34.20 -4.66 -13.21
C GLY A 605 -32.96 -5.26 -13.88
N ALA A 606 -32.41 -4.63 -14.93
CA ALA A 606 -31.13 -5.02 -15.54
C ALA A 606 -29.94 -4.71 -14.61
N PRO A 607 -28.71 -5.18 -14.89
CA PRO A 607 -27.50 -4.62 -14.27
C PRO A 607 -27.34 -3.12 -14.64
N ALA A 608 -26.88 -2.28 -13.71
CA ALA A 608 -26.80 -0.83 -13.94
C ALA A 608 -25.67 -0.43 -14.91
N ASN A 609 -24.41 -0.56 -14.47
CA ASN A 609 -23.21 -0.41 -15.30
C ASN A 609 -22.15 -1.37 -14.72
N PRO A 610 -21.53 -2.25 -15.53
CA PRO A 610 -20.57 -3.25 -15.05
C PRO A 610 -19.27 -2.65 -14.48
N GLY A 611 -18.93 -1.42 -14.82
CA GLY A 611 -17.80 -0.70 -14.24
C GLY A 611 -18.13 0.05 -12.94
N LEU A 612 -19.41 0.14 -12.53
CA LEU A 612 -19.78 0.89 -11.35
C LEU A 612 -19.37 0.11 -10.09
N VAL A 613 -18.49 0.71 -9.29
CA VAL A 613 -18.09 0.16 -7.99
C VAL A 613 -18.93 0.83 -6.90
N TRP A 614 -19.38 0.06 -5.92
CA TRP A 614 -20.27 0.60 -4.90
C TRP A 614 -20.17 -0.14 -3.56
N ARG A 615 -20.56 0.59 -2.50
CA ARG A 615 -20.75 0.08 -1.15
C ARG A 615 -22.07 0.57 -0.57
N ARG A 616 -22.71 -0.29 0.21
CA ARG A 616 -23.98 0.00 0.90
C ARG A 616 -23.86 -0.31 2.38
N ALA A 617 -24.09 0.68 3.25
CA ALA A 617 -24.14 0.47 4.69
C ALA A 617 -25.56 0.72 5.22
N ALA A 618 -26.22 -0.33 5.70
CA ALA A 618 -27.57 -0.26 6.25
C ALA A 618 -27.55 0.20 7.71
N GLY A 619 -28.19 1.33 8.00
CA GLY A 619 -28.52 1.77 9.35
C GLY A 619 -29.88 1.24 9.81
N LYS A 620 -30.46 1.86 10.84
CA LYS A 620 -31.77 1.43 11.39
C LYS A 620 -32.96 1.90 10.56
N ALA A 621 -32.86 3.06 9.94
CA ALA A 621 -33.94 3.70 9.17
C ALA A 621 -33.42 4.41 7.90
N ASP A 622 -32.14 4.21 7.61
CA ASP A 622 -31.41 4.88 6.55
C ASP A 622 -30.34 3.95 5.97
N VAL A 623 -29.86 4.30 4.79
CA VAL A 623 -28.86 3.53 4.06
C VAL A 623 -27.87 4.51 3.43
N THR A 624 -26.60 4.36 3.78
CA THR A 624 -25.52 5.09 3.11
C THR A 624 -25.10 4.32 1.86
N TRP A 625 -25.06 5.01 0.73
CA TRP A 625 -24.59 4.49 -0.55
C TRP A 625 -23.38 5.27 -1.02
N PHE A 626 -22.30 4.57 -1.30
CA PHE A 626 -21.11 5.11 -1.95
C PHE A 626 -20.99 4.48 -3.33
N PHE A 627 -20.93 5.33 -4.36
CA PHE A 627 -20.71 4.95 -5.74
C PHE A 627 -19.40 5.58 -6.20
N ALA A 628 -18.47 4.78 -6.70
CA ALA A 628 -17.16 5.25 -7.13
C ALA A 628 -16.92 4.89 -8.60
N ASN A 629 -16.26 5.81 -9.30
CA ASN A 629 -15.62 5.57 -10.58
C ASN A 629 -14.11 5.72 -10.39
N PRO A 630 -13.38 4.68 -9.95
CA PRO A 630 -11.94 4.76 -9.76
C PRO A 630 -11.16 4.73 -11.10
N TRP A 631 -11.86 4.69 -12.24
CA TRP A 631 -11.27 4.51 -13.56
C TRP A 631 -10.81 5.81 -14.21
N SER A 632 -9.97 5.67 -15.25
CA SER A 632 -9.44 6.78 -16.05
C SER A 632 -10.46 7.41 -17.00
N GLY A 633 -11.55 6.71 -17.33
CA GLY A 633 -12.65 7.20 -18.16
C GLY A 633 -13.86 7.68 -17.33
N PRO A 634 -14.75 8.51 -17.90
CA PRO A 634 -16.02 8.85 -17.26
C PRO A 634 -16.94 7.63 -17.20
N LEU A 635 -17.87 7.63 -16.25
CA LEU A 635 -18.83 6.56 -16.05
C LEU A 635 -20.24 7.13 -15.81
N ASP A 636 -21.18 6.76 -16.68
CA ASP A 636 -22.60 7.00 -16.48
C ASP A 636 -23.30 5.74 -16.00
N ALA A 637 -24.17 5.87 -15.02
CA ALA A 637 -25.05 4.80 -14.57
C ALA A 637 -26.44 5.35 -14.26
N ASP A 638 -27.49 4.62 -14.66
CA ASP A 638 -28.84 4.87 -14.18
C ASP A 638 -29.19 3.78 -13.17
N VAL A 639 -29.38 4.17 -11.90
CA VAL A 639 -29.53 3.21 -10.80
C VAL A 639 -30.92 3.26 -10.17
N ARG A 640 -31.38 2.11 -9.70
CA ARG A 640 -32.59 1.88 -8.92
C ARG A 640 -32.19 1.31 -7.58
N ILE A 641 -32.56 2.01 -6.51
CA ILE A 641 -32.29 1.64 -5.13
C ILE A 641 -33.54 1.86 -4.26
N ASP A 642 -33.67 1.08 -3.19
CA ASP A 642 -34.81 1.19 -2.29
C ASP A 642 -34.68 2.41 -1.37
N GLY A 643 -35.81 3.09 -1.15
CA GLY A 643 -35.91 4.26 -0.27
C GLY A 643 -36.99 5.25 -0.71
N GLN A 644 -37.20 6.30 0.09
CA GLN A 644 -38.19 7.35 -0.18
C GLN A 644 -37.57 8.70 -0.56
N SER A 645 -36.39 9.01 -0.06
CA SER A 645 -35.64 10.22 -0.43
C SER A 645 -34.13 9.98 -0.33
N ALA A 646 -33.36 10.81 -1.03
CA ALA A 646 -31.90 10.79 -0.98
C ALA A 646 -31.37 12.17 -0.56
N LEU A 647 -30.30 12.16 0.23
CA LEU A 647 -29.50 13.33 0.56
C LEU A 647 -28.10 13.13 -0.01
N THR A 648 -27.59 14.11 -0.75
CA THR A 648 -26.18 14.14 -1.18
C THR A 648 -25.30 14.46 0.00
N LEU A 649 -24.25 13.67 0.17
CA LEU A 649 -23.18 13.87 1.15
C LEU A 649 -21.95 14.40 0.40
N ASP A 650 -21.72 15.72 0.45
CA ASP A 650 -20.59 16.37 -0.23
C ASP A 650 -19.30 16.16 0.58
N THR A 651 -18.41 15.32 0.08
CA THR A 651 -17.15 14.99 0.77
C THR A 651 -16.09 16.10 0.67
N ALA A 652 -16.24 17.07 -0.23
CA ALA A 652 -15.34 18.23 -0.29
C ALA A 652 -15.74 19.28 0.75
N ALA A 653 -17.03 19.60 0.80
CA ALA A 653 -17.56 20.64 1.70
C ALA A 653 -17.94 20.12 3.10
N GLY A 654 -18.12 18.82 3.27
CA GLY A 654 -18.66 18.23 4.51
C GLY A 654 -20.13 18.59 4.74
N THR A 655 -20.89 18.85 3.68
CA THR A 655 -22.28 19.30 3.77
C THR A 655 -23.27 18.23 3.32
N ILE A 656 -24.50 18.34 3.81
CA ILE A 656 -25.61 17.45 3.45
C ILE A 656 -26.68 18.29 2.79
N SER A 657 -27.11 17.88 1.59
CA SER A 657 -28.15 18.57 0.85
C SER A 657 -29.17 17.60 0.26
N PRO A 658 -30.44 17.98 0.14
CA PRO A 658 -31.44 17.16 -0.53
C PRO A 658 -31.08 16.84 -1.99
N ARG A 659 -31.24 15.57 -2.41
CA ARG A 659 -31.02 15.12 -3.79
C ARG A 659 -32.34 14.82 -4.48
N GLY A 660 -32.60 15.51 -5.59
CA GLY A 660 -33.72 15.15 -6.47
C GLY A 660 -33.51 13.75 -7.09
N ALA A 661 -34.56 12.93 -7.04
CA ALA A 661 -34.57 11.57 -7.58
C ALA A 661 -35.93 11.31 -8.26
N GLY A 662 -35.91 10.56 -9.37
CA GLY A 662 -37.12 10.06 -10.00
C GLY A 662 -37.69 8.84 -9.26
N ARG A 663 -38.78 8.29 -9.81
CA ARG A 663 -39.37 7.03 -9.35
C ARG A 663 -39.55 6.07 -10.51
N ASP A 664 -39.23 4.80 -10.27
CA ASP A 664 -39.43 3.71 -11.22
C ASP A 664 -39.67 2.41 -10.43
N GLY A 665 -40.81 1.76 -10.67
CA GLY A 665 -41.22 0.56 -9.93
C GLY A 665 -41.25 0.74 -8.40
N GLY A 666 -41.57 1.93 -7.89
CA GLY A 666 -41.57 2.25 -6.45
C GLY A 666 -40.19 2.52 -5.84
N ARG A 667 -39.09 2.29 -6.58
CA ARG A 667 -37.70 2.53 -6.16
C ARG A 667 -37.26 3.96 -6.55
N LEU A 668 -36.20 4.45 -5.92
CA LEU A 668 -35.57 5.72 -6.30
C LEU A 668 -34.80 5.54 -7.60
N ALA A 669 -35.05 6.42 -8.56
CA ALA A 669 -34.33 6.50 -9.83
C ALA A 669 -33.29 7.62 -9.76
N LEU A 670 -32.01 7.25 -9.80
CA LEU A 670 -30.88 8.18 -9.72
C LEU A 670 -29.99 8.06 -10.97
N ARG A 671 -29.83 9.16 -11.69
CA ARG A 671 -28.80 9.29 -12.73
C ARG A 671 -27.47 9.68 -12.08
N LEU A 672 -26.46 8.85 -12.28
CA LEU A 672 -25.07 9.06 -11.87
C LEU A 672 -24.26 9.41 -13.12
N THR A 673 -23.58 10.56 -13.10
CA THR A 673 -22.58 10.95 -14.10
C THR A 673 -21.30 11.21 -13.34
N LEU A 674 -20.45 10.19 -13.26
CA LEU A 674 -19.23 10.20 -12.49
C LEU A 674 -18.07 10.56 -13.43
N PRO A 675 -17.35 11.68 -13.21
CA PRO A 675 -16.13 11.96 -13.96
C PRO A 675 -15.09 10.86 -13.69
N PRO A 676 -14.00 10.78 -14.48
CA PRO A 676 -12.86 9.94 -14.13
C PRO A 676 -12.43 10.17 -12.68
N ARG A 677 -12.24 9.10 -11.90
CA ARG A 677 -11.83 9.18 -10.48
C ARG A 677 -12.87 9.88 -9.58
N GLY A 678 -14.10 10.00 -10.07
CA GLY A 678 -15.24 10.63 -9.42
C GLY A 678 -15.99 9.69 -8.49
N HIS A 679 -16.88 10.26 -7.68
CA HIS A 679 -17.73 9.49 -6.78
C HIS A 679 -19.06 10.21 -6.53
N ALA A 680 -20.02 9.48 -5.98
CA ALA A 680 -21.25 10.02 -5.41
C ALA A 680 -21.54 9.30 -4.08
N LEU A 681 -21.89 10.08 -3.05
CA LEU A 681 -22.20 9.56 -1.71
C LEU A 681 -23.58 10.06 -1.30
N PHE A 682 -24.46 9.14 -0.91
CA PHE A 682 -25.84 9.42 -0.55
C PHE A 682 -26.23 8.83 0.80
N LEU A 683 -27.07 9.56 1.54
CA LEU A 683 -27.87 9.01 2.63
C LEU A 683 -29.32 8.86 2.15
N VAL A 684 -29.79 7.63 2.04
CA VAL A 684 -31.15 7.31 1.58
C VAL A 684 -32.02 7.02 2.80
N THR A 685 -33.21 7.61 2.85
CA THR A 685 -34.13 7.47 3.99
C THR A 685 -35.52 7.03 3.55
N ASP A 686 -36.27 6.43 4.47
CA ASP A 686 -37.67 6.03 4.26
C ASP A 686 -38.67 7.17 4.54
N THR A 687 -38.17 8.37 4.83
CA THR A 687 -39.01 9.56 4.98
C THR A 687 -39.08 10.35 3.68
N THR A 688 -40.26 10.86 3.34
CA THR A 688 -40.43 11.80 2.24
C THR A 688 -39.81 13.14 2.60
N ALA A 689 -38.68 13.47 1.96
CA ALA A 689 -38.15 14.83 1.98
C ALA A 689 -38.98 15.74 1.05
N ALA A 690 -38.98 17.04 1.33
CA ALA A 690 -39.63 18.00 0.44
C ALA A 690 -39.02 17.92 -0.98
N PRO A 691 -39.83 18.06 -2.04
CA PRO A 691 -39.34 18.01 -3.41
C PRO A 691 -38.28 19.09 -3.63
N VAL A 692 -37.10 18.67 -4.06
CA VAL A 692 -35.99 19.55 -4.37
C VAL A 692 -36.20 20.04 -5.80
N ARG A 693 -36.39 21.35 -5.97
CA ARG A 693 -36.38 21.94 -7.30
C ARG A 693 -34.99 21.71 -7.88
N ALA A 694 -34.91 21.10 -9.06
CA ALA A 694 -33.64 20.99 -9.78
C ALA A 694 -33.03 22.40 -9.89
N GLN A 695 -31.84 22.59 -9.32
CA GLN A 695 -31.08 23.81 -9.58
C GLN A 695 -30.72 23.79 -11.06
N ALA A 696 -31.08 24.85 -11.78
CA ALA A 696 -30.64 25.03 -13.14
C ALA A 696 -29.10 25.05 -13.14
N THR A 697 -28.47 24.34 -14.07
CA THR A 697 -27.04 24.51 -14.31
C THR A 697 -26.83 25.97 -14.71
N PRO A 698 -26.03 26.75 -13.95
CA PRO A 698 -25.81 28.15 -14.31
C PRO A 698 -25.20 28.22 -15.70
N ALA A 699 -25.67 29.18 -16.51
CA ALA A 699 -25.11 29.41 -17.82
C ALA A 699 -23.63 29.82 -17.68
N LEU A 700 -22.75 29.15 -18.42
CA LEU A 700 -21.33 29.45 -18.42
C LEU A 700 -21.04 30.47 -19.53
N ARG A 701 -20.64 31.69 -19.14
CA ARG A 701 -20.17 32.71 -20.08
C ARG A 701 -18.64 32.74 -20.09
N PRO A 702 -17.97 32.40 -21.21
CA PRO A 702 -16.51 32.45 -21.28
C PRO A 702 -15.96 33.85 -20.97
N VAL A 703 -14.86 33.90 -20.23
CA VAL A 703 -14.13 35.12 -19.88
C VAL A 703 -12.72 35.03 -20.47
N PRO A 704 -12.35 35.89 -21.44
CA PRO A 704 -11.01 35.87 -22.02
C PRO A 704 -9.92 36.12 -20.99
N LEU A 705 -8.83 35.36 -21.10
CA LEU A 705 -7.65 35.47 -20.24
C LEU A 705 -6.43 35.90 -21.07
N ALA A 706 -5.67 36.85 -20.55
CA ALA A 706 -4.40 37.29 -21.11
C ALA A 706 -3.25 36.87 -20.19
N ALA A 707 -2.35 36.00 -20.67
CA ALA A 707 -1.18 35.60 -19.90
C ALA A 707 -0.26 36.81 -19.63
N CYS A 708 0.12 37.04 -18.38
CA CYS A 708 0.92 38.21 -18.00
C CYS A 708 2.28 37.85 -17.38
N ALA A 709 2.39 36.72 -16.66
CA ALA A 709 3.65 36.30 -16.05
C ALA A 709 3.67 34.80 -15.73
N ALA A 710 4.85 34.20 -15.76
CA ALA A 710 5.10 32.92 -15.11
C ALA A 710 6.45 32.93 -14.40
N ALA A 711 6.50 32.43 -13.17
CA ALA A 711 7.70 32.48 -12.35
C ALA A 711 7.83 31.26 -11.42
N ARG A 712 9.06 30.77 -11.28
CA ARG A 712 9.44 29.82 -10.23
C ARG A 712 9.36 30.50 -8.86
N THR A 713 8.97 29.73 -7.84
CA THR A 713 8.98 30.22 -6.45
C THR A 713 10.22 29.82 -5.66
N LYS A 714 10.98 28.84 -6.17
CA LYS A 714 12.29 28.43 -5.62
C LYS A 714 13.38 28.48 -6.71
N PRO A 715 14.67 28.50 -6.30
CA PRO A 715 15.78 28.37 -7.25
C PRO A 715 15.67 27.11 -8.10
N ASN A 716 16.20 27.16 -9.32
CA ASN A 716 16.43 25.97 -10.14
C ASN A 716 17.57 25.13 -9.54
N MET A 717 17.72 23.90 -10.03
CA MET A 717 18.72 22.99 -9.50
C MET A 717 19.34 22.08 -10.56
N LEU A 718 20.60 21.75 -10.35
CA LEU A 718 21.36 20.70 -11.01
C LEU A 718 21.54 19.54 -10.03
N TYR A 719 21.16 18.35 -10.45
CA TYR A 719 21.43 17.07 -9.77
C TYR A 719 22.74 16.50 -10.31
N ILE A 720 23.72 16.26 -9.44
CA ILE A 720 25.03 15.72 -9.81
C ILE A 720 25.18 14.33 -9.19
N ASP A 721 25.01 13.31 -10.02
CA ASP A 721 24.97 11.88 -9.66
C ASP A 721 26.10 11.05 -10.27
N TYR A 722 27.11 11.72 -10.83
CA TYR A 722 28.35 11.11 -11.26
C TYR A 722 29.54 11.72 -10.52
N CYS A 723 30.47 10.87 -10.09
CA CYS A 723 31.63 11.28 -9.30
C CYS A 723 32.85 10.39 -9.56
N ASP A 724 34.01 10.91 -9.19
CA ASP A 724 35.18 10.08 -8.91
C ASP A 724 35.18 9.71 -7.43
N VAL A 725 35.55 8.48 -7.11
CA VAL A 725 35.80 8.05 -5.72
C VAL A 725 37.21 7.52 -5.59
N GLU A 726 37.93 8.02 -4.59
CA GLU A 726 39.25 7.55 -4.18
C GLU A 726 39.18 7.09 -2.72
N ALA A 727 39.52 5.82 -2.48
CA ALA A 727 39.56 5.25 -1.14
C ALA A 727 40.46 4.00 -1.12
N TYR A 728 41.17 3.77 -0.01
CA TYR A 728 42.03 2.58 0.18
C TYR A 728 43.04 2.34 -0.96
N GLY A 729 43.63 3.40 -1.51
CA GLY A 729 44.57 3.31 -2.63
C GLY A 729 43.96 2.89 -3.97
N ARG A 730 42.63 2.89 -4.07
CA ARG A 730 41.86 2.56 -5.28
C ARG A 730 41.08 3.78 -5.75
N ARG A 731 40.76 3.80 -7.05
CA ARG A 731 40.05 4.90 -7.70
C ARG A 731 39.02 4.40 -8.71
N LEU A 732 37.87 5.04 -8.76
CA LEU A 732 36.93 4.99 -9.88
C LEU A 732 36.74 6.40 -10.41
N ASP A 733 36.68 6.53 -11.73
CA ASP A 733 36.52 7.80 -12.42
C ASP A 733 35.17 7.89 -13.10
N ASN A 734 34.47 9.00 -12.90
CA ASN A 734 33.22 9.35 -13.57
C ASN A 734 32.15 8.24 -13.53
N VAL A 735 31.92 7.66 -12.35
CA VAL A 735 30.91 6.62 -12.14
C VAL A 735 29.66 7.15 -11.47
N ASN A 736 28.50 6.56 -11.75
CA ASN A 736 27.27 6.90 -11.06
C ASN A 736 27.41 6.66 -9.53
N VAL A 737 26.81 7.53 -8.71
CA VAL A 737 26.90 7.47 -7.25
C VAL A 737 26.41 6.14 -6.66
N THR A 738 25.44 5.46 -7.28
CA THR A 738 24.99 4.13 -6.82
C THR A 738 26.09 3.08 -6.96
N ILE A 739 26.80 3.09 -8.09
CA ILE A 739 27.97 2.25 -8.37
C ILE A 739 29.14 2.62 -7.46
N ALA A 740 29.41 3.92 -7.30
CA ALA A 740 30.45 4.43 -6.42
C ALA A 740 30.22 3.99 -4.98
N ASN A 741 29.00 4.17 -4.47
CA ASN A 741 28.61 3.80 -3.11
C ASN A 741 28.75 2.28 -2.88
N LYS A 742 28.18 1.47 -3.77
CA LYS A 742 28.27 0.00 -3.71
C LYS A 742 29.72 -0.47 -3.72
N THR A 743 30.55 0.09 -4.60
CA THR A 743 31.96 -0.30 -4.72
C THR A 743 32.78 0.16 -3.51
N ASN A 744 32.53 1.37 -2.99
CA ASN A 744 33.16 1.84 -1.76
C ASN A 744 32.86 0.90 -0.57
N TRP A 745 31.61 0.43 -0.44
CA TRP A 745 31.27 -0.58 0.57
C TRP A 745 32.06 -1.89 0.40
N GLN A 746 32.26 -2.34 -0.84
CA GLN A 746 33.05 -3.53 -1.13
C GLN A 746 34.53 -3.37 -0.80
N TRP A 747 35.11 -2.20 -1.08
CA TRP A 747 36.49 -1.89 -0.68
C TRP A 747 36.68 -1.90 0.84
N GLN A 748 35.62 -1.64 1.59
CA GLN A 748 35.58 -1.69 3.05
C GLN A 748 35.25 -3.09 3.62
N GLY A 749 35.09 -4.10 2.76
CA GLY A 749 34.84 -5.49 3.16
C GLY A 749 33.37 -5.88 3.30
N TRP A 750 32.43 -5.00 2.92
CA TRP A 750 31.00 -5.33 2.89
C TRP A 750 30.58 -5.97 1.56
N SER A 751 29.53 -6.79 1.54
CA SER A 751 29.00 -7.35 0.28
C SER A 751 28.31 -6.30 -0.62
N GLY A 752 27.92 -5.17 -0.03
CA GLY A 752 27.14 -4.08 -0.61
C GLY A 752 26.68 -3.12 0.49
N SER A 753 25.62 -2.34 0.25
CA SER A 753 25.07 -1.44 1.29
C SER A 753 24.69 -2.24 2.56
N PRO A 754 25.16 -1.85 3.75
CA PRO A 754 24.91 -2.58 4.98
C PRO A 754 23.52 -2.30 5.59
N TRP A 755 22.85 -1.22 5.17
CA TRP A 755 21.60 -0.73 5.77
C TRP A 755 20.40 -1.67 5.60
N GLY A 756 20.39 -2.51 4.56
CA GLY A 756 19.34 -3.52 4.36
C GLY A 756 19.51 -4.77 5.24
N LYS A 757 20.61 -4.90 5.99
CA LYS A 757 20.92 -6.06 6.84
C LYS A 757 21.18 -5.64 8.29
N GLN A 758 20.68 -4.48 8.70
CA GLN A 758 20.97 -3.92 10.00
C GLN A 758 20.37 -4.78 11.12
N PHE A 759 21.21 -5.14 12.09
CA PHE A 759 20.80 -5.74 13.35
C PHE A 759 21.03 -4.72 14.46
N ARG A 760 19.96 -4.26 15.13
CA ARG A 760 20.06 -3.22 16.16
C ARG A 760 20.81 -1.98 15.63
N ARG A 761 22.01 -1.69 16.15
CA ARG A 761 22.88 -0.58 15.72
C ARG A 761 24.20 -1.06 15.10
N THR A 762 24.32 -2.33 14.69
CA THR A 762 25.60 -2.89 14.20
C THR A 762 26.21 -2.13 13.03
N VAL A 763 25.39 -1.53 12.16
CA VAL A 763 25.85 -0.70 11.04
C VAL A 763 26.37 0.66 11.52
N VAL A 764 25.66 1.30 12.45
CA VAL A 764 26.03 2.62 12.98
C VAL A 764 27.28 2.54 13.85
N ASP A 765 27.36 1.49 14.66
CA ASP A 765 28.41 1.27 15.65
C ASP A 765 29.57 0.41 15.09
N ALA A 766 29.57 0.14 13.78
CA ALA A 766 30.63 -0.59 13.11
C ALA A 766 31.99 0.08 13.34
N PRO A 767 33.07 -0.69 13.58
CA PRO A 767 34.38 -0.13 13.85
C PRO A 767 34.85 0.72 12.67
N VAL A 768 35.37 1.91 12.98
CA VAL A 768 35.90 2.85 12.02
C VAL A 768 37.42 2.80 12.08
N ASP A 769 38.06 2.50 10.95
CA ASP A 769 39.50 2.69 10.80
C ASP A 769 39.83 4.19 10.84
N ALA A 770 40.55 4.63 11.87
CA ALA A 770 40.92 6.04 12.06
C ALA A 770 41.82 6.59 10.92
N ALA A 771 42.51 5.70 10.19
CA ALA A 771 43.31 6.06 9.02
C ALA A 771 42.51 6.07 7.71
N SER A 772 41.26 5.59 7.71
CA SER A 772 40.43 5.56 6.51
C SER A 772 40.21 6.96 5.94
N GLU A 773 40.29 7.06 4.62
CA GLU A 773 40.01 8.29 3.89
C GLU A 773 39.20 7.93 2.66
N VAL A 774 38.08 8.63 2.47
CA VAL A 774 37.27 8.55 1.25
C VAL A 774 37.17 9.96 0.70
N MET A 775 37.65 10.13 -0.53
CA MET A 775 37.50 11.36 -1.30
C MET A 775 36.50 11.13 -2.43
N VAL A 776 35.50 11.99 -2.50
CA VAL A 776 34.51 11.98 -3.58
C VAL A 776 34.57 13.31 -4.31
N THR A 777 34.74 13.26 -5.64
CA THR A 777 34.89 14.45 -6.47
C THR A 777 33.78 14.55 -7.51
N TYR A 778 32.98 15.61 -7.41
CA TYR A 778 31.89 15.95 -8.32
C TYR A 778 32.30 17.07 -9.26
N ARG A 779 31.79 17.04 -10.50
CA ARG A 779 32.09 18.03 -11.54
C ARG A 779 30.81 18.64 -12.10
N PHE A 780 30.88 19.93 -12.40
CA PHE A 780 29.84 20.65 -13.12
C PHE A 780 30.42 21.83 -13.89
N THR A 781 29.74 22.24 -14.95
CA THR A 781 30.15 23.36 -15.80
C THR A 781 29.21 24.53 -15.61
N VAL A 782 29.78 25.73 -15.49
CA VAL A 782 29.02 26.98 -15.37
C VAL A 782 29.39 27.86 -16.56
N GLN A 783 28.43 28.12 -17.45
CA GLN A 783 28.59 29.10 -18.51
C GLN A 783 28.59 30.53 -17.93
N ARG A 784 28.78 31.53 -18.78
CA ARG A 784 28.78 32.93 -18.32
C ARG A 784 27.42 33.32 -17.71
N LEU A 785 27.42 33.60 -16.41
CA LEU A 785 26.24 34.04 -15.66
C LEU A 785 26.28 35.55 -15.37
N SER A 786 25.11 36.16 -15.19
CA SER A 786 25.01 37.51 -14.63
C SER A 786 25.56 37.55 -13.20
N PRO A 787 26.00 38.72 -12.69
CA PRO A 787 26.48 38.83 -11.31
C PRO A 787 25.46 38.39 -10.25
N SER A 788 24.17 38.66 -10.47
CA SER A 788 23.08 38.24 -9.58
C SER A 788 22.89 36.72 -9.60
N ALA A 789 22.84 36.11 -10.79
CA ALA A 789 22.74 34.66 -10.95
C ALA A 789 23.94 33.94 -10.32
N ARG A 790 25.16 34.43 -10.54
CA ARG A 790 26.37 33.87 -9.90
C ARG A 790 26.31 33.96 -8.37
N LYS A 791 25.88 35.11 -7.82
CA LYS A 791 25.73 35.31 -6.37
C LYS A 791 24.67 34.36 -5.77
N SER A 792 23.68 33.93 -6.56
CA SER A 792 22.62 33.02 -6.12
C SER A 792 23.06 31.56 -5.95
N LEU A 793 24.22 31.17 -6.52
CA LEU A 793 24.64 29.76 -6.53
C LEU A 793 24.90 29.22 -5.12
N ARG A 794 24.31 28.06 -4.85
CA ARG A 794 24.47 27.29 -3.60
C ARG A 794 24.80 25.82 -3.89
N ALA A 795 25.69 25.22 -3.11
CA ALA A 795 25.85 23.77 -3.07
C ALA A 795 24.99 23.20 -1.94
N CYS A 796 24.24 22.13 -2.21
CA CYS A 796 23.48 21.40 -1.21
C CYS A 796 24.04 20.00 -1.07
N ILE A 797 24.47 19.68 0.15
CA ILE A 797 25.25 18.48 0.46
C ILE A 797 24.60 17.78 1.65
N GLU A 798 24.55 16.46 1.58
CA GLU A 798 24.10 15.60 2.67
C GLU A 798 25.19 15.39 3.73
N ARG A 799 24.80 15.45 5.00
CA ARG A 799 25.63 15.31 6.20
C ARG A 799 27.00 16.01 6.08
N PRO A 800 27.06 17.29 5.66
CA PRO A 800 28.33 17.93 5.30
C PRO A 800 29.30 18.04 6.48
N TRP A 801 28.84 17.98 7.72
CA TRP A 801 29.70 17.93 8.92
C TRP A 801 30.57 16.66 9.02
N LEU A 802 30.32 15.65 8.18
CA LEU A 802 31.17 14.46 8.08
C LEU A 802 32.33 14.63 7.08
N TYR A 803 32.38 15.75 6.35
CA TYR A 803 33.33 15.99 5.28
C TYR A 803 34.05 17.33 5.46
N THR A 804 35.29 17.40 4.99
CA THR A 804 35.86 18.66 4.51
C THR A 804 35.31 18.90 3.11
N VAL A 805 34.73 20.10 2.88
CA VAL A 805 34.11 20.46 1.60
C VAL A 805 34.94 21.53 0.90
N GLU A 806 35.36 21.27 -0.34
CA GLU A 806 36.16 22.20 -1.14
C GLU A 806 35.54 22.41 -2.53
N LEU A 807 35.53 23.65 -3.00
CA LEU A 807 35.19 24.00 -4.38
C LEU A 807 36.42 24.64 -5.04
N ASN A 808 36.86 24.07 -6.16
CA ASN A 808 38.04 24.56 -6.91
C ASN A 808 39.30 24.71 -6.03
N GLY A 809 39.51 23.75 -5.11
CA GLY A 809 40.65 23.74 -4.18
C GLY A 809 40.55 24.73 -3.02
N ARG A 810 39.40 25.38 -2.82
CA ARG A 810 39.15 26.31 -1.69
C ARG A 810 38.04 25.76 -0.80
N LYS A 811 38.25 25.79 0.52
CA LYS A 811 37.26 25.34 1.50
C LYS A 811 35.97 26.15 1.41
N VAL A 812 34.84 25.46 1.42
CA VAL A 812 33.50 26.06 1.53
C VAL A 812 33.25 26.41 3.00
N ALA A 813 32.65 27.57 3.26
CA ALA A 813 32.33 28.03 4.61
C ALA A 813 31.15 27.24 5.22
N GLN A 814 31.40 26.02 5.68
CA GLN A 814 30.38 25.10 6.22
C GLN A 814 29.63 25.65 7.45
N SER A 815 30.19 26.63 8.17
CA SER A 815 29.50 27.33 9.27
C SER A 815 28.29 28.15 8.82
N THR A 816 28.18 28.48 7.52
CA THR A 816 27.06 29.24 6.94
C THR A 816 25.91 28.38 6.44
N GLY A 817 25.98 27.06 6.66
CA GLY A 817 25.01 26.10 6.15
C GLY A 817 23.64 26.24 6.78
N THR A 818 22.59 26.27 5.95
CA THR A 818 21.19 26.23 6.39
C THR A 818 20.54 24.91 6.00
N ARG A 819 19.60 24.40 6.81
CA ARG A 819 18.74 23.26 6.40
C ARG A 819 18.08 23.59 5.05
N TRP A 820 18.01 22.60 4.17
CA TRP A 820 17.49 22.78 2.81
C TRP A 820 16.28 21.90 2.51
N PHE A 821 16.51 20.61 2.25
CA PHE A 821 15.46 19.66 1.84
C PHE A 821 15.16 18.60 2.91
N ASP A 822 16.20 18.14 3.61
CA ASP A 822 16.15 17.11 4.65
C ASP A 822 16.85 17.62 5.92
N GLU A 823 16.51 17.06 7.09
CA GLU A 823 17.16 17.39 8.37
C GLU A 823 18.68 17.18 8.32
N HIS A 824 19.14 16.27 7.48
CA HIS A 824 20.56 15.98 7.28
C HIS A 824 21.18 16.62 6.04
N MET A 825 20.50 17.54 5.36
CA MET A 825 21.08 18.30 4.24
C MET A 825 21.28 19.76 4.59
N ARG A 826 22.39 20.36 4.11
CA ARG A 826 22.64 21.80 4.26
C ARG A 826 22.97 22.43 2.91
N SER A 827 22.52 23.68 2.72
CA SER A 827 22.88 24.52 1.57
C SER A 827 23.88 25.61 1.97
N PHE A 828 24.90 25.84 1.13
CA PHE A 828 25.95 26.83 1.36
C PHE A 828 26.13 27.72 0.12
N PRO A 829 26.38 29.02 0.27
CA PRO A 829 26.70 29.88 -0.87
C PRO A 829 28.04 29.48 -1.49
N ILE A 830 28.07 29.31 -2.81
CA ILE A 830 29.29 28.95 -3.57
C ILE A 830 29.64 29.96 -4.67
N GLY A 831 28.78 30.95 -4.94
CA GLY A 831 28.98 31.95 -6.00
C GLY A 831 30.37 32.61 -6.05
N PRO A 832 30.98 33.01 -4.91
CA PRO A 832 32.34 33.58 -4.89
C PRO A 832 33.46 32.59 -5.23
N LEU A 833 33.22 31.28 -5.09
CA LEU A 833 34.18 30.20 -5.32
C LEU A 833 34.00 29.53 -6.69
N ALA A 834 32.77 29.57 -7.23
CA ALA A 834 32.45 29.09 -8.57
C ALA A 834 33.12 29.97 -9.64
N ARG A 835 33.52 29.39 -10.77
CA ARG A 835 34.12 30.08 -11.93
C ARG A 835 33.42 29.70 -13.24
N GLU A 836 33.56 30.54 -14.27
CA GLU A 836 33.14 30.19 -15.63
C GLU A 836 33.94 28.96 -16.12
N GLY A 837 33.27 28.03 -16.81
CA GLY A 837 33.82 26.73 -17.20
C GLY A 837 33.70 25.64 -16.13
N ALA A 838 34.69 24.75 -16.08
CA ALA A 838 34.68 23.58 -15.21
C ALA A 838 34.91 23.92 -13.73
N ASN A 839 34.04 23.38 -12.88
CA ASN A 839 34.08 23.47 -11.43
C ASN A 839 34.21 22.07 -10.81
N VAL A 840 34.95 21.99 -9.71
CA VAL A 840 35.25 20.72 -9.01
C VAL A 840 34.87 20.86 -7.55
N LEU A 841 33.84 20.12 -7.11
CA LEU A 841 33.41 20.02 -5.72
C LEU A 841 33.94 18.72 -5.12
N ARG A 842 34.81 18.82 -4.11
CA ARG A 842 35.42 17.67 -3.43
C ARG A 842 34.90 17.55 -2.01
N LEU A 843 34.52 16.33 -1.63
CA LEU A 843 34.15 15.94 -0.27
C LEU A 843 35.19 14.94 0.25
N THR A 844 35.85 15.23 1.36
CA THR A 844 36.83 14.34 1.99
C THR A 844 36.36 13.93 3.38
N ALA A 845 36.10 12.64 3.59
CA ALA A 845 35.82 12.05 4.89
C ALA A 845 37.07 11.41 5.47
N ARG A 846 37.52 11.88 6.65
CA ARG A 846 38.67 11.36 7.38
C ARG A 846 38.45 11.46 8.90
N PRO A 847 38.20 10.36 9.61
CA PRO A 847 37.98 9.02 9.08
C PRO A 847 36.64 8.89 8.32
N PHE A 848 36.53 7.88 7.47
CA PHE A 848 35.23 7.45 6.94
C PHE A 848 34.34 6.93 8.06
N ARG A 849 33.04 7.22 8.02
CA ARG A 849 32.03 6.66 8.93
C ARG A 849 30.94 6.00 8.10
N THR A 850 30.20 5.05 8.68
CA THR A 850 29.12 4.38 7.93
C THR A 850 27.99 5.31 7.46
N LEU A 851 27.90 6.51 8.06
CA LEU A 851 27.00 7.58 7.64
C LEU A 851 27.50 8.38 6.41
N CYS A 852 28.73 8.16 5.96
CA CYS A 852 29.36 8.84 4.82
C CYS A 852 29.02 8.16 3.48
N GLU A 853 27.78 7.71 3.31
CA GLU A 853 27.30 7.12 2.04
C GLU A 853 27.57 8.07 0.87
N ILE A 854 28.00 7.52 -0.27
CA ILE A 854 28.23 8.30 -1.49
C ILE A 854 26.88 8.57 -2.13
N MET A 855 26.47 9.84 -2.14
CA MET A 855 25.14 10.29 -2.54
C MET A 855 25.24 11.48 -3.51
N PRO A 856 24.22 11.70 -4.36
CA PRO A 856 24.19 12.86 -5.24
C PRO A 856 24.34 14.19 -4.47
N VAL A 857 24.99 15.15 -5.09
CA VAL A 857 25.06 16.55 -4.61
C VAL A 857 24.28 17.46 -5.54
N TYR A 858 23.86 18.62 -5.04
CA TYR A 858 23.04 19.54 -5.80
C TYR A 858 23.69 20.92 -5.89
N VAL A 859 23.54 21.57 -7.03
CA VAL A 859 23.81 23.01 -7.18
C VAL A 859 22.49 23.71 -7.44
N CYS A 860 22.14 24.69 -6.62
CA CYS A 860 20.88 25.45 -6.73
C CYS A 860 21.16 26.93 -7.03
N GLY A 861 20.27 27.60 -7.76
CA GLY A 861 20.43 29.01 -8.08
C GLY A 861 19.40 29.52 -9.10
N ASP A 862 19.51 30.80 -9.44
CA ASP A 862 18.75 31.41 -10.52
C ASP A 862 19.47 31.20 -11.85
N PHE A 863 19.23 30.04 -12.46
CA PHE A 863 19.84 29.63 -13.73
C PHE A 863 18.89 28.72 -14.53
N SER A 864 19.29 28.40 -15.76
CA SER A 864 18.72 27.34 -16.59
C SER A 864 19.75 26.25 -16.84
N LEU A 865 19.30 25.10 -17.32
CA LEU A 865 20.15 23.96 -17.67
C LEU A 865 20.04 23.64 -19.17
N GLU A 866 21.18 23.40 -19.78
CA GLU A 866 21.27 22.89 -21.14
C GLU A 866 21.88 21.49 -21.13
N ALA A 867 21.32 20.58 -21.94
CA ALA A 867 21.87 19.24 -22.09
C ALA A 867 23.22 19.32 -22.80
N ALA A 868 24.22 18.65 -22.24
CA ALA A 868 25.56 18.56 -22.80
C ALA A 868 25.95 17.12 -23.11
N ALA A 869 27.14 16.92 -23.69
CA ALA A 869 27.68 15.60 -24.02
C ALA A 869 27.83 14.69 -22.78
N ALA A 870 27.99 15.27 -21.59
CA ALA A 870 27.93 14.59 -20.30
C ALA A 870 27.06 15.43 -19.34
N GLY A 871 25.87 14.93 -19.01
CA GLY A 871 24.93 15.60 -18.11
C GLY A 871 24.48 16.98 -18.62
N PHE A 872 24.51 17.98 -17.75
CA PHE A 872 23.96 19.31 -17.99
C PHE A 872 24.94 20.42 -17.61
N GLU A 873 24.82 21.55 -18.29
CA GLU A 873 25.57 22.78 -17.97
C GLU A 873 24.65 23.86 -17.42
N ILE A 874 25.18 24.64 -16.47
CA ILE A 874 24.47 25.79 -15.89
C ILE A 874 24.60 26.99 -16.82
N THR A 875 23.47 27.51 -17.30
CA THR A 875 23.38 28.67 -18.21
C THR A 875 22.54 29.81 -17.60
N GLY A 876 22.50 30.96 -18.26
CA GLY A 876 21.69 32.10 -17.81
C GLY A 876 20.20 31.72 -17.70
N ALA A 877 19.52 32.22 -16.66
CA ALA A 877 18.10 31.94 -16.47
C ALA A 877 17.25 32.39 -17.67
N THR A 878 16.37 31.51 -18.12
CA THR A 878 15.36 31.77 -19.16
C THR A 878 14.01 32.09 -18.51
N SER A 879 13.19 32.89 -19.21
CA SER A 879 11.81 33.14 -18.76
C SER A 879 10.99 31.86 -18.87
N VAL A 880 10.12 31.63 -17.89
CA VAL A 880 9.19 30.49 -17.89
C VAL A 880 7.94 30.89 -18.67
N THR A 881 7.42 29.97 -19.48
CA THR A 881 6.17 30.11 -20.22
C THR A 881 5.28 28.88 -19.99
N LEU A 882 4.10 28.84 -20.62
CA LEU A 882 3.31 27.62 -20.71
C LEU A 882 4.12 26.49 -21.35
N GLY A 883 3.85 25.26 -20.92
CA GLY A 883 4.50 24.04 -21.39
C GLY A 883 5.28 23.30 -20.31
N ASP A 884 5.95 22.24 -20.76
CA ASP A 884 6.77 21.35 -19.93
C ASP A 884 8.02 22.06 -19.41
N TRP A 885 8.19 22.11 -18.09
CA TRP A 885 9.34 22.69 -17.39
C TRP A 885 10.65 22.05 -17.82
N THR A 886 10.65 20.75 -18.12
CA THR A 886 11.85 20.01 -18.47
C THR A 886 12.46 20.48 -19.80
N ARG A 887 11.64 21.09 -20.66
CA ARG A 887 12.04 21.68 -21.95
C ARG A 887 12.38 23.16 -21.86
N GLN A 888 12.26 23.76 -20.68
CA GLN A 888 12.47 25.20 -20.43
C GLN A 888 13.70 25.45 -19.54
N GLY A 889 14.68 24.54 -19.58
CA GLY A 889 15.90 24.62 -18.79
C GLY A 889 15.71 24.28 -17.30
N MET A 890 14.62 23.62 -16.94
CA MET A 890 14.30 23.24 -15.55
C MET A 890 14.09 21.72 -15.36
N PRO A 891 14.95 20.84 -15.92
CA PRO A 891 14.71 19.40 -15.93
C PRO A 891 14.62 18.76 -14.54
N PHE A 892 15.30 19.30 -13.52
CA PHE A 892 15.28 18.77 -12.15
C PHE A 892 14.38 19.58 -11.18
N TYR A 893 13.65 20.58 -11.68
CA TYR A 893 12.81 21.42 -10.83
C TYR A 893 11.59 20.64 -10.33
N HIS A 894 11.36 20.65 -9.02
CA HIS A 894 10.33 19.83 -8.36
C HIS A 894 9.24 20.64 -7.65
N ASP A 895 9.46 21.93 -7.40
CA ASP A 895 8.62 22.71 -6.48
C ASP A 895 7.44 23.38 -7.22
N ARG A 896 7.29 24.70 -7.14
CA ARG A 896 6.12 25.43 -7.65
C ARG A 896 6.46 26.46 -8.73
N VAL A 897 5.67 26.50 -9.79
CA VAL A 897 5.63 27.61 -10.76
C VAL A 897 4.25 28.26 -10.70
N ARG A 898 4.22 29.60 -10.55
CA ARG A 898 3.01 30.41 -10.62
C ARG A 898 2.82 30.95 -12.02
N TYR A 899 1.65 30.73 -12.60
CA TYR A 899 1.20 31.29 -13.87
C TYR A 899 0.09 32.30 -13.62
N ALA A 900 0.23 33.54 -14.10
CA ALA A 900 -0.73 34.61 -13.89
C ALA A 900 -1.39 35.04 -15.21
N PHE A 901 -2.70 35.25 -15.14
CA PHE A 901 -3.56 35.62 -16.25
C PHE A 901 -4.46 36.78 -15.83
N GLU A 902 -4.46 37.85 -16.60
CA GLU A 902 -5.37 38.97 -16.39
C GLU A 902 -6.68 38.74 -17.12
N PHE A 903 -7.78 39.19 -16.53
CA PHE A 903 -9.07 39.22 -17.19
C PHE A 903 -9.90 40.44 -16.75
N GLN A 904 -10.91 40.76 -17.56
CA GLN A 904 -11.85 41.83 -17.32
C GLN A 904 -13.26 41.23 -17.19
N LEU A 905 -13.97 41.61 -16.13
CA LEU A 905 -15.40 41.35 -15.99
C LEU A 905 -16.17 42.64 -16.32
N ASP A 906 -16.99 42.57 -17.37
CA ASP A 906 -17.85 43.69 -17.80
C ASP A 906 -19.09 43.87 -16.92
N ALA A 907 -19.52 42.79 -16.26
CA ALA A 907 -20.60 42.73 -15.29
C ALA A 907 -20.16 41.85 -14.10
N PRO A 908 -20.70 42.07 -12.90
CA PRO A 908 -20.44 41.17 -11.77
C PRO A 908 -20.93 39.76 -12.10
N ALA A 909 -20.23 38.74 -11.59
CA ALA A 909 -20.61 37.33 -11.71
C ALA A 909 -20.99 36.78 -10.34
N GLN A 910 -21.97 35.88 -10.24
CA GLN A 910 -22.31 35.25 -8.95
C GLN A 910 -21.26 34.25 -8.49
N SER A 911 -20.58 33.62 -9.45
CA SER A 911 -19.42 32.75 -9.22
C SER A 911 -18.57 32.67 -10.48
N LEU A 912 -17.35 32.14 -10.35
CA LEU A 912 -16.52 31.79 -11.49
C LEU A 912 -16.31 30.28 -11.55
N ARG A 913 -15.94 29.77 -12.73
CA ARG A 913 -15.47 28.39 -12.91
C ARG A 913 -14.18 28.41 -13.69
N ALA A 914 -13.13 27.84 -13.12
CA ALA A 914 -11.83 27.67 -13.78
C ALA A 914 -11.66 26.19 -14.18
N ARG A 915 -11.33 25.93 -15.45
CA ARG A 915 -10.95 24.62 -15.96
C ARG A 915 -9.48 24.63 -16.36
N LEU A 916 -8.76 23.57 -16.03
CA LEU A 916 -7.36 23.37 -16.41
C LEU A 916 -7.27 22.28 -17.49
N PRO A 917 -7.37 22.63 -18.79
CA PRO A 917 -7.48 21.65 -19.87
C PRO A 917 -6.18 20.85 -20.12
N GLY A 918 -5.03 21.34 -19.68
CA GLY A 918 -3.76 20.63 -19.80
C GLY A 918 -2.74 21.11 -18.79
N TRP A 919 -2.39 20.24 -17.84
CA TRP A 919 -1.34 20.45 -16.86
C TRP A 919 -0.80 19.12 -16.36
N GLU A 920 0.44 19.10 -15.89
CA GLU A 920 1.07 17.95 -15.25
C GLU A 920 1.72 18.39 -13.94
N GLY A 921 1.48 17.64 -12.87
CA GLY A 921 1.95 17.94 -11.53
C GLY A 921 1.19 17.16 -10.46
N SER A 922 1.42 17.51 -9.20
CA SER A 922 0.76 16.84 -8.07
C SER A 922 -0.57 17.48 -7.72
N VAL A 923 -0.62 18.82 -7.69
CA VAL A 923 -1.81 19.63 -7.41
C VAL A 923 -1.65 20.99 -8.07
N ALA A 924 -2.74 21.57 -8.56
CA ALA A 924 -2.78 22.95 -9.02
C ALA A 924 -3.59 23.81 -8.03
N VAL A 925 -3.01 24.89 -7.53
CA VAL A 925 -3.69 25.82 -6.60
C VAL A 925 -4.14 27.05 -7.38
N VAL A 926 -5.44 27.33 -7.35
CA VAL A 926 -6.03 28.47 -8.04
C VAL A 926 -6.12 29.64 -7.07
N ASN A 927 -5.72 30.80 -7.55
CA ASN A 927 -5.72 32.06 -6.80
C ASN A 927 -6.47 33.12 -7.61
N LEU A 928 -7.26 33.95 -6.95
CA LEU A 928 -7.92 35.12 -7.52
C LEU A 928 -7.47 36.35 -6.74
N ASP A 929 -6.89 37.33 -7.43
CA ASP A 929 -6.38 38.58 -6.84
C ASP A 929 -5.48 38.35 -5.61
N ASN A 930 -4.51 37.43 -5.76
CA ASN A 930 -3.57 36.99 -4.72
C ASN A 930 -4.18 36.25 -3.51
N ARG A 931 -5.45 35.83 -3.59
CA ARG A 931 -6.09 34.98 -2.59
C ARG A 931 -6.25 33.56 -3.13
N GLU A 932 -5.78 32.56 -2.39
CA GLU A 932 -6.09 31.15 -2.68
C GLU A 932 -7.60 30.92 -2.57
N ILE A 933 -8.20 30.37 -3.63
CA ILE A 933 -9.64 30.09 -3.69
C ILE A 933 -9.94 28.60 -3.68
N GLY A 934 -8.98 27.75 -4.06
CA GLY A 934 -9.13 26.30 -4.00
C GLY A 934 -8.05 25.56 -4.78
N GLN A 935 -8.18 24.24 -4.82
CA GLN A 935 -7.16 23.31 -5.31
C GLN A 935 -7.79 22.34 -6.30
N VAL A 936 -7.03 21.97 -7.33
CA VAL A 936 -7.39 21.01 -8.37
C VAL A 936 -6.43 19.82 -8.27
N MET A 937 -6.96 18.66 -7.88
CA MET A 937 -6.17 17.47 -7.53
C MET A 937 -6.37 16.28 -8.47
N HIS A 938 -7.55 16.17 -9.07
CA HIS A 938 -7.94 15.06 -9.93
C HIS A 938 -8.96 15.52 -10.98
N PRO A 939 -9.19 14.74 -12.06
CA PRO A 939 -10.23 15.01 -13.04
C PRO A 939 -11.61 15.24 -12.39
N PRO A 940 -12.48 16.10 -12.96
CA PRO A 940 -12.39 16.73 -14.29
C PRO A 940 -11.48 17.97 -14.38
N PHE A 941 -10.61 18.23 -13.39
CA PHE A 941 -9.69 19.38 -13.37
C PHE A 941 -10.39 20.74 -13.50
N GLU A 942 -11.52 20.86 -12.80
CA GLU A 942 -12.31 22.08 -12.70
C GLU A 942 -12.43 22.52 -11.24
N LEU A 943 -12.50 23.83 -11.02
CA LEU A 943 -12.77 24.44 -9.72
C LEU A 943 -13.86 25.50 -9.85
N ALA A 944 -14.90 25.38 -9.04
CA ALA A 944 -15.88 26.43 -8.85
C ALA A 944 -15.40 27.43 -7.79
N VAL A 945 -15.41 28.71 -8.12
CA VAL A 945 -15.09 29.82 -7.22
C VAL A 945 -16.40 30.35 -6.67
N ALA A 946 -16.75 29.94 -5.46
CA ALA A 946 -17.99 30.34 -4.82
C ALA A 946 -17.97 31.82 -4.41
N GLY A 947 -19.08 32.51 -4.66
CA GLY A 947 -19.33 33.88 -4.20
C GLY A 947 -19.15 34.95 -5.28
N PRO A 948 -19.81 36.11 -5.09
CA PRO A 948 -19.88 37.12 -6.12
C PRO A 948 -18.52 37.77 -6.41
N VAL A 949 -18.18 37.88 -7.69
CA VAL A 949 -16.99 38.60 -8.17
C VAL A 949 -17.42 39.91 -8.78
N ARG A 950 -16.76 41.00 -8.35
CA ARG A 950 -17.10 42.36 -8.76
C ARG A 950 -16.79 42.57 -10.25
N ARG A 951 -17.45 43.57 -10.84
CA ARG A 951 -17.03 44.12 -12.14
C ARG A 951 -15.64 44.74 -11.98
N GLY A 952 -14.74 44.53 -12.95
CA GLY A 952 -13.40 45.11 -12.93
C GLY A 952 -12.33 44.22 -13.54
N ARG A 953 -11.07 44.67 -13.39
CA ARG A 953 -9.88 43.92 -13.77
C ARG A 953 -9.47 43.01 -12.62
N HIS A 954 -9.15 41.78 -12.94
CA HIS A 954 -8.79 40.73 -11.99
C HIS A 954 -7.59 39.94 -12.49
N VAL A 955 -6.91 39.26 -11.57
CA VAL A 955 -5.81 38.33 -11.88
C VAL A 955 -6.16 36.94 -11.39
N LEU A 956 -6.26 36.00 -12.32
CA LEU A 956 -6.30 34.57 -12.03
C LEU A 956 -4.87 34.04 -12.04
N ALA A 957 -4.43 33.42 -10.96
CA ALA A 957 -3.14 32.74 -10.91
C ALA A 957 -3.31 31.25 -10.62
N VAL A 958 -2.55 30.42 -11.34
CA VAL A 958 -2.49 28.96 -11.16
C VAL A 958 -1.08 28.60 -10.72
N ASP A 959 -0.96 28.08 -9.51
CA ASP A 959 0.28 27.52 -8.99
C ASP A 959 0.30 26.02 -9.28
N VAL A 960 1.10 25.61 -10.26
CA VAL A 960 1.35 24.18 -10.49
C VAL A 960 2.42 23.72 -9.52
N ILE A 961 2.06 22.76 -8.66
CA ILE A 961 2.96 22.14 -7.69
C ILE A 961 3.46 20.82 -8.28
N GLY A 962 4.78 20.70 -8.43
CA GLY A 962 5.44 19.54 -9.02
C GLY A 962 5.53 18.34 -8.07
N ASN A 963 6.45 17.44 -8.39
CA ASN A 963 6.78 16.26 -7.60
C ASN A 963 8.30 16.07 -7.59
N VAL A 964 8.79 15.18 -6.73
CA VAL A 964 10.24 14.99 -6.53
C VAL A 964 10.85 13.95 -7.47
N LYS A 965 10.11 13.40 -8.44
CA LYS A 965 10.64 12.41 -9.40
C LYS A 965 11.81 12.95 -10.20
N ASN A 966 11.67 14.16 -10.71
CA ASN A 966 12.70 14.77 -11.52
C ASN A 966 13.93 15.13 -10.70
N MET A 967 13.75 15.53 -9.44
CA MET A 967 14.85 15.79 -8.50
C MET A 967 15.58 14.51 -8.08
N MET A 968 14.87 13.41 -7.83
CA MET A 968 15.41 12.21 -7.18
C MET A 968 15.69 11.03 -8.14
N GLY A 969 15.05 10.97 -9.30
CA GLY A 969 15.09 9.82 -10.20
C GLY A 969 14.18 8.66 -9.76
N SER A 970 14.39 7.43 -10.26
CA SER A 970 15.46 7.01 -11.19
C SER A 970 15.32 7.67 -12.57
N HIS A 971 16.41 8.17 -13.15
CA HIS A 971 16.41 8.82 -14.47
C HIS A 971 16.68 7.87 -15.65
N PHE A 972 16.98 6.60 -15.37
CA PHE A 972 17.41 5.63 -16.38
C PHE A 972 16.62 4.31 -16.34
N SER A 973 15.55 4.26 -15.56
CA SER A 973 14.65 3.11 -15.47
C SER A 973 13.20 3.57 -15.35
N GLN A 974 12.30 2.87 -16.04
CA GLN A 974 10.84 2.99 -15.90
C GLN A 974 10.24 1.84 -15.10
N ALA A 975 11.07 0.91 -14.59
CA ALA A 975 10.62 -0.17 -13.74
C ALA A 975 10.15 0.36 -12.37
N LEU A 976 9.62 -0.54 -11.55
CA LEU A 976 9.24 -0.25 -10.16
C LEU A 976 10.37 0.52 -9.45
N PRO A 977 10.12 1.73 -8.91
CA PRO A 977 11.16 2.67 -8.50
C PRO A 977 11.74 2.32 -7.12
N LEU A 978 12.37 1.15 -7.02
CA LEU A 978 13.13 0.68 -5.87
C LEU A 978 14.63 0.73 -6.17
N VAL A 979 15.46 0.37 -5.19
CA VAL A 979 16.93 0.49 -5.25
C VAL A 979 17.54 0.02 -6.59
N TRP A 980 17.09 -1.12 -7.14
CA TRP A 980 17.60 -1.65 -8.40
C TRP A 980 17.34 -0.75 -9.61
N SER A 981 16.23 0.00 -9.62
CA SER A 981 15.93 0.96 -10.69
C SER A 981 16.91 2.12 -10.70
N TYR A 982 17.48 2.48 -9.55
CA TYR A 982 18.56 3.47 -9.46
C TYR A 982 19.92 2.87 -9.85
N GLU A 983 20.14 1.58 -9.58
CA GLU A 983 21.35 0.85 -10.00
C GLU A 983 21.44 0.61 -11.52
N CYS A 984 20.35 0.81 -12.29
CA CYS A 984 20.35 0.73 -13.75
C CYS A 984 21.06 1.91 -14.46
N ALA A 985 21.57 2.90 -13.72
CA ALA A 985 22.26 4.04 -14.31
C ALA A 985 23.50 3.61 -15.12
N PRO A 986 23.76 4.22 -16.29
CA PRO A 986 24.97 3.95 -17.07
C PRO A 986 26.24 4.16 -16.23
N ALA A 987 27.24 3.30 -16.42
CA ALA A 987 28.49 3.37 -15.65
C ALA A 987 29.20 4.71 -15.85
N ALA A 988 29.35 5.18 -17.09
CA ALA A 988 29.87 6.51 -17.40
C ALA A 988 28.73 7.52 -17.59
N GLN A 989 28.97 8.79 -17.26
CA GLN A 989 27.95 9.83 -17.38
C GLN A 989 27.47 9.98 -18.84
N PRO A 990 26.18 9.74 -19.12
CA PRO A 990 25.65 9.91 -20.46
C PRO A 990 25.38 11.39 -20.76
N ALA A 991 25.08 11.70 -22.02
CA ALA A 991 24.58 13.02 -22.41
C ALA A 991 23.31 13.39 -21.64
N GLY A 992 23.11 14.68 -21.35
CA GLY A 992 21.91 15.16 -20.63
C GLY A 992 20.60 14.77 -21.32
N SER A 993 20.60 14.66 -22.64
CA SER A 993 19.46 14.21 -23.45
C SER A 993 19.06 12.75 -23.22
N ALA A 994 19.91 11.94 -22.59
CA ALA A 994 19.62 10.55 -22.26
C ALA A 994 18.85 10.38 -20.94
N TYR A 995 18.74 11.42 -20.12
CA TYR A 995 18.00 11.39 -18.86
C TYR A 995 16.50 11.38 -19.13
N GLN A 996 15.77 10.51 -18.42
CA GLN A 996 14.32 10.42 -18.52
C GLN A 996 13.66 11.26 -17.43
N PHE A 997 12.94 12.29 -17.86
CA PHE A 997 12.17 13.17 -16.97
C PHE A 997 10.66 12.94 -17.11
N HIS A 998 9.96 13.19 -16.02
CA HIS A 998 8.51 13.25 -16.00
C HIS A 998 8.08 14.68 -16.41
N PRO A 999 7.22 14.84 -17.43
CA PRO A 999 6.70 16.15 -17.80
C PRO A 999 6.03 16.83 -16.61
N THR A 1000 6.21 18.13 -16.45
CA THR A 1000 5.56 18.90 -15.38
C THR A 1000 5.35 20.33 -15.83
N GLY A 1001 4.21 20.93 -15.51
CA GLY A 1001 3.90 22.33 -15.84
C GLY A 1001 2.48 22.55 -16.34
N LEU A 1002 2.16 23.81 -16.62
CA LEU A 1002 0.86 24.19 -17.19
C LEU A 1002 0.97 24.16 -18.72
N MET A 1003 0.41 23.14 -19.35
CA MET A 1003 0.56 22.87 -20.78
C MET A 1003 -0.33 23.78 -21.64
N ALA A 1004 -1.51 24.14 -21.11
CA ALA A 1004 -2.46 25.03 -21.76
C ALA A 1004 -2.96 26.10 -20.77
N ALA A 1005 -3.34 27.26 -21.29
CA ALA A 1005 -3.96 28.31 -20.48
C ALA A 1005 -5.27 27.78 -19.84
N PRO A 1006 -5.62 28.24 -18.63
CA PRO A 1006 -6.89 27.89 -18.02
C PRO A 1006 -8.05 28.47 -18.84
N GLU A 1007 -9.20 27.82 -18.79
CA GLU A 1007 -10.45 28.37 -19.28
C GLU A 1007 -11.21 28.95 -18.09
N LEU A 1008 -11.71 30.19 -18.21
CA LEU A 1008 -12.48 30.85 -17.16
C LEU A 1008 -13.89 31.13 -17.66
N PHE A 1009 -14.87 30.84 -16.82
CA PHE A 1009 -16.28 31.10 -17.09
C PHE A 1009 -16.90 31.90 -15.95
N ALA A 1010 -17.63 32.96 -16.30
CA ALA A 1010 -18.55 33.64 -15.39
C ALA A 1010 -19.86 32.86 -15.32
N CYS A 1011 -20.35 32.67 -14.09
CA CYS A 1011 -21.62 32.01 -13.80
C CYS A 1011 -22.57 33.05 -13.20
N ASP A 1012 -23.73 33.22 -13.85
CA ASP A 1012 -24.76 34.19 -13.44
C ASP A 1012 -25.80 33.62 -12.48
#